data_AF-A0A834NRR6-F1
#
_entry.id   AF-A0A834NRR6-F1
#
_cell.length_a   1.000
_cell.length_b   1.000
_cell.length_c   1.000
_cell.angle_alpha   90.00
_cell.angle_beta   90.00
_cell.angle_gamma   90.00
#
_symmetry.space_group_name_H-M   'P 1'
#
loop_
_entity.id
_entity.type
_entity.pdbx_description
1 polymer ?
#
loop_
_entity_poly.entity_id
_entity_poly.type
_entity_poly.pdbx_seq_one_letter_code
_entity_poly.pdbx_strand_id
1 'polypeptide(L)'
;MSTLVEQPCYTLINIPTDTEPLNELQLKQDLEKGDVHTKIEALKKTIYMILSGERLPGLLMTIIRFVLPLQDHTIKKLLLIFWEIVPKTSPDGKLLQEMILVCDAYRKDLQHPNEFVRGSTLRFLCKLKEPELLEPLMPSITACLEHRHSYVRRNAVLAIFTIYRNFEFLIPDAPDLIAKYLEGEQDMSCRRNAFLMLLHADQSKALAYLAACLDQVPSFGDILQLVIVELIYKVCLANPTERARFIRCIYSLLNSPSAAVRYEAAGTLITLSNVPTAIKAAASCYIELVVKESDNNVKLIVLDRLIAMKDSPIYERVLQDLVMDVLRVLGSPALEVRTKTLALAMDLVTNRTVEEMVQLLKKEVLRTAGGEHEDAGRYRQLLVRTLHACSIKFSDVAATVIPVLTDFLSENNEAAATDVLVFVREAIQRFENLRPLIVEKLLEVFPHIRSVKVHRAALWILGEYAISKEDIEAVMNRIRAALGELPLLEAENKRQAGEKSNEDDSEQTVPAQLVTSDGTYATQSAFSTTAEGRKEEKRPPLVQYMMDGDFFIGASLATTIAKLALRYKSLENNPQKSNKLQAEAMLVMSSVLQLGRSGLPTKAMTHDDAERISLCLRSLACPTPLLQKVFTNGCREALGRMLAAKAEEDSQNQKAKEKPGNTVQVDDAIQFLQLNRGSDLTGGAGDVFEQSLTVAVAGRPGATGDTPSPSALSKVTQLTGFSDPVYAEALVHVNQYDIVLDVLIVNQTEDTLQNCTLELATMGDLKLVERPQPIVLAPRDFASIKANVKVASTENGIIFGNIVYDVSGAGSDRSVVVLNDIHIDIMDYIVPATCTDAEFRQMWAEFEWENKVSVNTSLSDLREYLAHLLKSTNMRCLTPEKALSGQCGFMAANMYAKSIFGEDALANLSIEKPLNKSDAPVLGHIRIRAKSQGMALSLGDKINSTQKGPQNKIIQTA
;
A
#
# COMPACT_ATOMS: atom_id res chain seq x y z
N MET A 1 1.01 -61.17 -5.65
CA MET A 1 1.46 -60.19 -6.64
C MET A 1 2.15 -59.08 -5.86
N SER A 2 3.45 -58.93 -6.05
CA SER A 2 4.30 -58.03 -5.27
C SER A 2 3.93 -56.57 -5.52
N THR A 3 3.83 -55.84 -4.41
CA THR A 3 3.62 -54.40 -4.28
C THR A 3 4.62 -53.60 -5.11
N LEU A 4 4.20 -53.13 -6.29
CA LEU A 4 4.86 -52.06 -7.01
C LEU A 4 4.43 -50.75 -6.35
N VAL A 5 5.34 -50.13 -5.60
CA VAL A 5 5.16 -48.75 -5.12
C VAL A 5 4.94 -47.86 -6.35
N GLU A 6 3.73 -47.34 -6.53
CA GLU A 6 3.41 -46.37 -7.58
C GLU A 6 4.19 -45.07 -7.29
N GLN A 7 4.90 -44.58 -8.30
CA GLN A 7 5.64 -43.32 -8.15
C GLN A 7 4.62 -42.18 -8.22
N PRO A 8 4.63 -41.24 -7.27
CA PRO A 8 3.73 -40.09 -7.28
C PRO A 8 3.89 -39.27 -8.58
N CYS A 9 2.76 -38.97 -9.23
CA CYS A 9 2.68 -38.05 -10.37
C CYS A 9 2.58 -36.62 -9.84
N TYR A 10 3.62 -35.82 -10.04
CA TYR A 10 3.70 -34.45 -9.51
C TYR A 10 3.21 -33.39 -10.50
N THR A 11 2.82 -33.76 -11.73
CA THR A 11 2.40 -32.81 -12.77
C THR A 11 1.32 -33.40 -13.66
N LEU A 12 0.07 -32.98 -13.44
CA LEU A 12 -1.04 -33.30 -14.34
C LEU A 12 -1.05 -32.31 -15.50
N ILE A 13 -0.63 -32.75 -16.69
CA ILE A 13 -0.71 -31.95 -17.90
C ILE A 13 -2.13 -32.10 -18.46
N ASN A 14 -2.91 -31.02 -18.48
CA ASN A 14 -4.25 -31.03 -19.05
C ASN A 14 -4.17 -31.25 -20.57
N ILE A 15 -4.53 -32.46 -21.01
CA ILE A 15 -4.58 -32.81 -22.43
C ILE A 15 -5.91 -32.28 -22.97
N PRO A 16 -5.91 -31.38 -23.99
CA PRO A 16 -7.16 -30.99 -24.63
C PRO A 16 -7.86 -32.22 -25.19
N THR A 17 -9.17 -32.34 -24.95
CA THR A 17 -10.00 -33.52 -25.25
C THR A 17 -10.01 -33.93 -26.74
N ASP A 18 -9.45 -33.10 -27.62
CA ASP A 18 -9.37 -33.28 -29.07
C ASP A 18 -8.14 -34.08 -29.56
N THR A 19 -7.19 -34.47 -28.69
CA THR A 19 -6.05 -35.30 -29.10
C THR A 19 -6.35 -36.79 -28.96
N GLU A 20 -6.18 -37.54 -30.06
CA GLU A 20 -6.34 -39.00 -30.11
C GLU A 20 -5.53 -39.72 -29.01
N PRO A 21 -6.05 -40.82 -28.43
CA PRO A 21 -5.32 -41.63 -27.46
C PRO A 21 -4.04 -42.19 -28.10
N LEU A 22 -2.90 -41.83 -27.51
CA LEU A 22 -1.57 -42.20 -28.00
C LEU A 22 -1.31 -43.69 -27.75
N ASN A 23 -1.02 -44.45 -28.81
CA ASN A 23 -0.78 -45.90 -28.74
C ASN A 23 0.74 -46.21 -28.64
N GLU A 24 1.16 -46.97 -27.62
CA GLU A 24 2.56 -47.38 -27.39
C GLU A 24 3.16 -48.13 -28.61
N LEU A 25 2.36 -48.96 -29.29
CA LEU A 25 2.83 -49.73 -30.44
C LEU A 25 3.18 -48.82 -31.63
N GLN A 26 2.40 -47.76 -31.83
CA GLN A 26 2.63 -46.77 -32.89
C GLN A 26 3.88 -45.94 -32.59
N LEU A 27 4.03 -45.49 -31.34
CA LEU A 27 5.24 -44.78 -30.90
C LEU A 27 6.49 -45.63 -31.10
N LYS A 28 6.44 -46.93 -30.81
CA LYS A 28 7.56 -47.84 -31.07
C LYS A 28 7.92 -47.90 -32.56
N GLN A 29 6.93 -48.01 -33.45
CA GLN A 29 7.16 -48.05 -34.90
C GLN A 29 7.72 -46.72 -35.43
N ASP A 30 7.19 -45.60 -34.96
CA ASP A 30 7.63 -44.26 -35.33
C ASP A 30 9.08 -44.00 -34.87
N LEU A 31 9.46 -44.47 -33.68
CA LEU A 31 10.83 -44.35 -33.17
C LEU A 31 11.83 -45.29 -33.87
N GLU A 32 11.38 -46.45 -34.36
CA GLU A 32 12.24 -47.41 -35.07
C GLU A 32 12.46 -47.01 -36.54
N LYS A 33 11.38 -46.72 -37.27
CA LYS A 33 11.38 -46.57 -38.74
C LYS A 33 11.09 -45.15 -39.24
N GLY A 34 10.69 -44.23 -38.37
CA GLY A 34 10.39 -42.85 -38.74
C GLY A 34 11.60 -42.06 -39.25
N ASP A 35 11.33 -40.99 -39.99
CA ASP A 35 12.32 -39.96 -40.29
C ASP A 35 12.67 -39.12 -39.04
N VAL A 36 13.66 -38.23 -39.14
CA VAL A 36 14.11 -37.41 -37.99
C VAL A 36 12.96 -36.59 -37.40
N HIS A 37 12.05 -36.07 -38.24
CA HIS A 37 10.92 -35.28 -37.79
C HIS A 37 9.87 -36.11 -37.04
N THR A 38 9.46 -37.26 -37.58
CA THR A 38 8.54 -38.17 -36.89
C THR A 38 9.14 -38.71 -35.60
N LYS A 39 10.45 -38.99 -35.55
CA LYS A 39 11.15 -39.36 -34.31
C LYS A 39 11.12 -38.26 -33.24
N ILE A 40 11.23 -36.99 -33.64
CA ILE A 40 11.12 -35.84 -32.73
C ILE A 40 9.72 -35.77 -32.12
N GLU A 41 8.67 -35.88 -32.95
CA GLU A 41 7.29 -35.83 -32.47
C GLU A 41 6.93 -37.05 -31.60
N ALA A 42 7.39 -38.25 -31.98
CA ALA A 42 7.22 -39.46 -31.18
C ALA A 42 7.94 -39.37 -29.82
N LEU A 43 9.15 -38.79 -29.78
CA LEU A 43 9.89 -38.60 -28.53
C LEU A 43 9.21 -37.56 -27.62
N LYS A 44 8.67 -36.46 -28.17
CA LYS A 44 7.87 -35.48 -27.41
C LYS A 44 6.63 -36.14 -26.80
N LYS A 45 5.86 -36.88 -27.60
CA LYS A 45 4.68 -37.63 -27.15
C LYS A 45 5.03 -38.62 -26.02
N THR A 46 6.16 -39.33 -26.16
CA THR A 46 6.66 -40.25 -25.12
C THR A 46 6.98 -39.51 -23.83
N ILE A 47 7.67 -38.36 -23.89
CA ILE A 47 7.97 -37.53 -22.71
C ILE A 47 6.69 -37.07 -22.01
N TYR A 48 5.67 -36.64 -22.77
CA TYR A 48 4.39 -36.23 -22.21
C TYR A 48 3.69 -37.38 -21.47
N MET A 49 3.64 -38.58 -22.04
CA MET A 49 3.00 -39.74 -21.39
C MET A 49 3.69 -40.13 -20.08
N ILE A 50 5.04 -40.11 -20.06
CA ILE A 50 5.79 -40.42 -18.85
C ILE A 50 5.58 -39.34 -17.77
N LEU A 51 5.51 -38.06 -18.15
CA LEU A 51 5.19 -36.98 -17.20
C LEU A 51 3.78 -37.08 -16.63
N SER A 52 2.82 -37.60 -17.41
CA SER A 52 1.46 -37.90 -16.95
C SER A 52 1.36 -39.11 -16.02
N GLY A 53 2.47 -39.83 -15.79
CA GLY A 53 2.55 -40.98 -14.88
C GLY A 53 2.45 -42.35 -15.56
N GLU A 54 2.38 -42.43 -16.89
CA GLU A 54 2.34 -43.70 -17.61
C GLU A 54 3.74 -44.33 -17.72
N ARG A 55 3.87 -45.59 -17.29
CA ARG A 55 5.14 -46.34 -17.39
C ARG A 55 5.24 -47.04 -18.75
N LEU A 56 6.21 -46.63 -19.58
CA LEU A 56 6.47 -47.19 -20.91
C LEU A 56 7.85 -47.90 -20.99
N PRO A 57 8.08 -49.00 -20.23
CA PRO A 57 9.39 -49.66 -20.19
C PRO A 57 9.81 -50.27 -21.53
N GLY A 58 8.84 -50.63 -22.39
CA GLY A 58 9.10 -51.24 -23.70
C GLY A 58 9.76 -50.31 -24.73
N LEU A 59 9.71 -48.98 -24.51
CA LEU A 59 10.28 -47.98 -25.41
C LEU A 59 11.75 -47.65 -25.09
N LEU A 60 12.24 -47.96 -23.89
CA LEU A 60 13.58 -47.58 -23.42
C LEU A 60 14.68 -48.11 -24.37
N MET A 61 14.65 -49.41 -24.67
CA MET A 61 15.66 -50.03 -25.55
C MET A 61 15.53 -49.57 -27.01
N THR A 62 14.30 -49.32 -27.48
CA THR A 62 14.04 -48.76 -28.81
C THR A 62 14.66 -47.36 -28.95
N ILE A 63 14.52 -46.51 -27.93
CA ILE A 63 15.12 -45.16 -27.90
C ILE A 63 16.66 -45.25 -27.86
N ILE A 64 17.23 -46.12 -27.02
CA ILE A 64 18.69 -46.33 -26.94
C ILE A 64 19.26 -46.78 -28.29
N ARG A 65 18.58 -47.70 -28.99
CA ARG A 65 19.10 -48.27 -30.24
C ARG A 65 18.93 -47.35 -31.45
N PHE A 66 17.79 -46.68 -31.58
CA PHE A 66 17.39 -46.02 -32.83
C PHE A 66 17.32 -44.49 -32.76
N VAL A 67 17.38 -43.91 -31.55
CA VAL A 67 17.27 -42.45 -31.34
C VAL A 67 18.55 -41.86 -30.74
N LEU A 68 19.13 -42.52 -29.72
CA LEU A 68 20.37 -42.09 -29.06
C LEU A 68 21.58 -41.87 -30.01
N PRO A 69 21.78 -42.67 -31.07
CA PRO A 69 22.92 -42.48 -31.99
C PRO A 69 22.78 -41.25 -32.90
N LEU A 70 21.59 -40.68 -33.03
CA LEU A 70 21.32 -39.55 -33.93
C LEU A 70 22.03 -38.28 -33.43
N GLN A 71 22.60 -37.52 -34.36
CA GLN A 71 23.38 -36.31 -34.07
C GLN A 71 22.55 -35.01 -34.16
N ASP A 72 21.24 -35.11 -34.40
CA ASP A 72 20.36 -33.95 -34.48
C ASP A 72 20.26 -33.21 -33.14
N HIS A 73 20.44 -31.89 -33.16
CA HIS A 73 20.47 -31.07 -31.94
C HIS A 73 19.14 -31.09 -31.18
N THR A 74 18.01 -31.18 -31.87
CA THR A 74 16.67 -31.20 -31.26
C THR A 74 16.46 -32.54 -30.55
N ILE A 75 16.82 -33.64 -31.22
CA ILE A 75 16.77 -34.98 -30.62
C ILE A 75 17.66 -35.06 -29.39
N LYS A 76 18.91 -34.58 -29.46
CA LYS A 76 19.83 -34.55 -28.30
C LYS A 76 19.23 -33.81 -27.11
N LYS A 77 18.61 -32.64 -27.33
CA LYS A 77 17.96 -31.87 -26.26
C LYS A 77 16.76 -32.60 -25.66
N LEU A 78 15.93 -33.22 -26.50
CA LEU A 78 14.78 -34.01 -26.05
C LEU A 78 15.22 -35.26 -25.28
N LEU A 79 16.30 -35.91 -25.71
CA LEU A 79 16.89 -37.05 -25.00
C LEU A 79 17.34 -36.65 -23.59
N LEU A 80 18.01 -35.51 -23.41
CA LEU A 80 18.38 -35.04 -22.06
C LEU A 80 17.16 -34.85 -21.15
N ILE A 81 16.04 -34.35 -21.68
CA ILE A 81 14.78 -34.23 -20.91
C ILE A 81 14.21 -35.63 -20.60
N PHE A 82 14.18 -36.52 -21.59
CA PHE A 82 13.72 -37.90 -21.41
C PHE A 82 14.50 -38.62 -20.31
N TRP A 83 15.83 -38.49 -20.31
CA TRP A 83 16.69 -39.10 -19.30
C TRP A 83 16.51 -38.49 -17.91
N GLU A 84 16.02 -37.25 -17.79
CA GLU A 84 15.73 -36.66 -16.48
C GLU A 84 14.54 -37.38 -15.82
N ILE A 85 13.56 -37.79 -16.62
CA ILE A 85 12.26 -38.28 -16.15
C ILE A 85 12.26 -39.82 -15.95
N VAL A 86 12.93 -40.57 -16.84
CA VAL A 86 12.90 -42.04 -16.82
C VAL A 86 13.52 -42.62 -15.55
N PRO A 87 12.93 -43.64 -14.90
CA PRO A 87 13.56 -44.32 -13.76
C PRO A 87 14.85 -45.04 -14.18
N LYS A 88 15.93 -44.85 -13.41
CA LYS A 88 17.27 -45.40 -13.71
C LYS A 88 17.58 -46.67 -12.93
N THR A 89 16.83 -46.92 -11.86
CA THR A 89 16.99 -48.08 -10.99
C THR A 89 15.85 -49.07 -11.19
N SER A 90 16.19 -50.35 -11.11
CA SER A 90 15.23 -51.44 -10.96
C SER A 90 14.42 -51.29 -9.66
N PRO A 91 13.29 -51.99 -9.50
CA PRO A 91 12.52 -52.03 -8.25
C PRO A 91 13.36 -52.43 -7.02
N ASP A 92 14.44 -53.17 -7.21
CA ASP A 92 15.39 -53.59 -6.16
C ASP A 92 16.45 -52.52 -5.82
N GLY A 93 16.36 -51.31 -6.39
CA GLY A 93 17.29 -50.20 -6.15
C GLY A 93 18.63 -50.28 -6.89
N LYS A 94 18.87 -51.33 -7.70
CA LYS A 94 20.08 -51.47 -8.53
C LYS A 94 19.95 -50.73 -9.85
N LEU A 95 21.05 -50.19 -10.38
CA LEU A 95 21.10 -49.52 -11.68
C LEU A 95 20.73 -50.49 -12.83
N LEU A 96 19.92 -50.00 -13.78
CA LEU A 96 19.57 -50.74 -15.00
C LEU A 96 20.81 -50.93 -15.89
N GLN A 97 20.99 -52.13 -16.46
CA GLN A 97 22.16 -52.45 -17.30
C GLN A 97 22.19 -51.59 -18.58
N GLU A 98 21.02 -51.21 -19.08
CA GLU A 98 20.84 -50.31 -20.22
C GLU A 98 21.47 -48.94 -19.99
N MET A 99 21.59 -48.49 -18.73
CA MET A 99 22.15 -47.18 -18.39
C MET A 99 23.66 -47.10 -18.64
N ILE A 100 24.36 -48.24 -18.78
CA ILE A 100 25.78 -48.26 -19.16
C ILE A 100 25.96 -47.70 -20.58
N LEU A 101 25.07 -48.06 -21.51
CA LEU A 101 25.10 -47.54 -22.88
C LEU A 101 24.81 -46.03 -22.92
N VAL A 102 23.93 -45.59 -22.05
CA VAL A 102 23.58 -44.17 -21.90
C VAL A 102 24.76 -43.39 -21.30
N CYS A 103 25.48 -43.96 -20.33
CA CYS A 103 26.68 -43.37 -19.77
C CYS A 103 27.79 -43.16 -20.83
N ASP A 104 28.00 -44.12 -21.74
CA ASP A 104 28.95 -43.94 -22.85
C ASP A 104 28.52 -42.81 -23.80
N ALA A 105 27.21 -42.67 -24.05
CA ALA A 105 26.67 -41.57 -24.83
C ALA A 105 26.89 -40.21 -24.16
N TYR A 106 26.70 -40.10 -22.84
CA TYR A 106 27.01 -38.87 -22.10
C TYR A 106 28.49 -38.51 -22.18
N ARG A 107 29.39 -39.51 -22.06
CA ARG A 107 30.82 -39.29 -22.21
C ARG A 107 31.18 -38.72 -23.58
N LYS A 108 30.59 -39.27 -24.66
CA LYS A 108 30.76 -38.75 -26.03
C LYS A 108 30.19 -37.35 -26.19
N ASP A 109 29.04 -37.07 -25.61
CA ASP A 109 28.41 -35.74 -25.67
C ASP A 109 29.22 -34.67 -24.91
N LEU A 110 29.88 -35.03 -23.79
CA LEU A 110 30.83 -34.15 -23.09
C LEU A 110 32.11 -33.88 -23.90
N GLN A 111 32.46 -34.77 -24.83
CA GLN A 111 33.62 -34.64 -25.73
C GLN A 111 33.22 -34.14 -27.13
N HIS A 112 31.95 -33.80 -27.35
CA HIS A 112 31.42 -33.39 -28.64
C HIS A 112 32.02 -32.05 -29.11
N PRO A 113 32.31 -31.83 -30.40
CA PRO A 113 32.89 -30.56 -30.87
C PRO A 113 32.00 -29.33 -30.62
N ASN A 114 30.68 -29.50 -30.58
CA ASN A 114 29.70 -28.43 -30.30
C ASN A 114 29.60 -28.11 -28.80
N GLU A 115 29.87 -26.86 -28.44
CA GLU A 115 29.80 -26.32 -27.08
C GLU A 115 28.41 -26.35 -26.45
N PHE A 116 27.34 -26.22 -27.25
CA PHE A 116 25.97 -26.23 -26.76
C PHE A 116 25.52 -27.62 -26.31
N VAL A 117 26.01 -28.66 -27.00
CA VAL A 117 25.79 -30.06 -26.62
C VAL A 117 26.50 -30.32 -25.30
N ARG A 118 27.80 -30.00 -25.20
CA ARG A 118 28.56 -30.13 -23.94
C ARG A 118 27.91 -29.41 -22.77
N GLY A 119 27.57 -28.13 -22.94
CA GLY A 119 26.99 -27.31 -21.87
C GLY A 119 25.56 -27.73 -21.48
N SER A 120 24.78 -28.28 -22.41
CA SER A 120 23.46 -28.84 -22.08
C SER A 120 23.59 -30.16 -21.33
N THR A 121 24.53 -31.03 -21.72
CA THR A 121 24.86 -32.26 -21.00
C THR A 121 25.36 -31.95 -19.60
N LEU A 122 26.30 -31.00 -19.42
CA LEU A 122 26.78 -30.59 -18.09
C LEU A 122 25.65 -30.10 -17.17
N ARG A 123 24.70 -29.32 -17.69
CA ARG A 123 23.51 -28.91 -16.93
C ARG A 123 22.59 -30.08 -16.57
N PHE A 124 22.43 -31.03 -17.47
CA PHE A 124 21.69 -32.25 -17.20
C PHE A 124 22.33 -33.09 -16.10
N LEU A 125 23.67 -33.23 -16.09
CA LEU A 125 24.39 -33.99 -15.06
C LEU A 125 24.17 -33.43 -13.65
N CYS A 126 23.91 -32.13 -13.51
CA CYS A 126 23.58 -31.51 -12.21
C CYS A 126 22.28 -32.09 -11.59
N LYS A 127 21.43 -32.73 -12.40
CA LYS A 127 20.13 -33.27 -11.96
C LYS A 127 20.15 -34.77 -11.69
N LEU A 128 21.24 -35.46 -12.04
CA LEU A 128 21.39 -36.88 -11.78
C LEU A 128 21.61 -37.15 -10.29
N LYS A 129 20.98 -38.21 -9.79
CA LYS A 129 21.03 -38.61 -8.37
C LYS A 129 21.80 -39.91 -8.16
N GLU A 130 22.20 -40.57 -9.23
CA GLU A 130 22.82 -41.88 -9.20
C GLU A 130 24.36 -41.73 -9.29
N PRO A 131 25.12 -42.01 -8.21
CA PRO A 131 26.57 -41.81 -8.21
C PRO A 131 27.30 -42.74 -9.18
N GLU A 132 26.80 -43.97 -9.38
CA GLU A 132 27.37 -44.97 -10.30
C GLU A 132 27.41 -44.49 -11.77
N LEU A 133 26.50 -43.57 -12.16
CA LEU A 133 26.51 -42.97 -13.50
C LEU A 133 27.45 -41.78 -13.62
N LEU A 134 27.72 -41.08 -12.52
CA LEU A 134 28.55 -39.88 -12.50
C LEU A 134 30.04 -40.22 -12.42
N GLU A 135 30.41 -41.25 -11.65
CA GLU A 135 31.80 -41.67 -11.46
C GLU A 135 32.58 -41.86 -12.78
N PRO A 136 32.04 -42.56 -13.81
CA PRO A 136 32.76 -42.77 -15.07
C PRO A 136 32.84 -41.51 -15.96
N LEU A 137 32.11 -40.45 -15.63
CA LEU A 137 32.04 -39.19 -16.36
C LEU A 137 32.95 -38.11 -15.78
N MET A 138 33.38 -38.26 -14.52
CA MET A 138 34.19 -37.27 -13.81
C MET A 138 35.41 -36.77 -14.61
N PRO A 139 36.23 -37.63 -15.24
CA PRO A 139 37.39 -37.15 -16.02
C PRO A 139 36.99 -36.24 -17.19
N SER A 140 35.87 -36.54 -17.87
CA SER A 140 35.36 -35.73 -18.98
C SER A 140 34.76 -34.41 -18.51
N ILE A 141 34.16 -34.38 -17.33
CA ILE A 141 33.64 -33.15 -16.71
C ILE A 141 34.80 -32.23 -16.32
N THR A 142 35.84 -32.77 -15.69
CA THR A 142 37.05 -32.00 -15.32
C THR A 142 37.77 -31.44 -16.54
N ALA A 143 37.90 -32.23 -17.62
CA ALA A 143 38.49 -31.76 -18.88
C ALA A 143 37.72 -30.58 -19.52
N CYS A 144 36.43 -30.42 -19.19
CA CYS A 144 35.62 -29.32 -19.69
C CYS A 144 35.93 -27.97 -19.00
N LEU A 145 36.69 -27.95 -17.90
CA LEU A 145 37.21 -26.73 -17.27
C LEU A 145 38.26 -26.03 -18.13
N GLU A 146 39.00 -26.75 -18.98
CA GLU A 146 40.03 -26.19 -19.85
C GLU A 146 39.51 -25.87 -21.26
N HIS A 147 38.19 -26.00 -21.48
CA HIS A 147 37.61 -25.83 -22.79
C HIS A 147 37.70 -24.37 -23.28
N ARG A 148 37.93 -24.15 -24.58
CA ARG A 148 38.12 -22.80 -25.18
C ARG A 148 36.97 -21.82 -24.92
N HIS A 149 35.73 -22.31 -24.88
CA HIS A 149 34.52 -21.49 -24.70
C HIS A 149 34.10 -21.39 -23.23
N SER A 150 33.93 -20.17 -22.71
CA SER A 150 33.52 -19.90 -21.32
C SER A 150 32.15 -20.49 -20.98
N TYR A 151 31.23 -20.60 -21.95
CA TYR A 151 29.94 -21.28 -21.75
C TYR A 151 30.09 -22.70 -21.22
N VAL A 152 31.05 -23.48 -21.73
CA VAL A 152 31.30 -24.86 -21.28
C VAL A 152 31.95 -24.86 -19.91
N ARG A 153 33.00 -24.04 -19.72
CA ARG A 153 33.71 -23.93 -18.43
C ARG A 153 32.77 -23.53 -17.29
N ARG A 154 31.91 -22.54 -17.50
CA ARG A 154 30.89 -22.08 -16.55
C ARG A 154 29.94 -23.20 -16.11
N ASN A 155 29.47 -24.00 -17.06
CA ASN A 155 28.58 -25.13 -16.77
C ASN A 155 29.35 -26.30 -16.13
N ALA A 156 30.63 -26.46 -16.44
CA ALA A 156 31.48 -27.48 -15.83
C ALA A 156 31.70 -27.18 -14.35
N VAL A 157 32.00 -25.92 -13.99
CA VAL A 157 32.07 -25.49 -12.59
C VAL A 157 30.75 -25.73 -11.85
N LEU A 158 29.61 -25.42 -12.48
CA LEU A 158 28.29 -25.67 -11.88
C LEU A 158 28.03 -27.17 -11.66
N ALA A 159 28.40 -28.01 -12.63
CA ALA A 159 28.29 -29.46 -12.52
C ALA A 159 29.16 -30.00 -11.39
N ILE A 160 30.44 -29.61 -11.33
CA ILE A 160 31.36 -29.99 -10.25
C ILE A 160 30.81 -29.55 -8.89
N PHE A 161 30.32 -28.31 -8.78
CA PHE A 161 29.74 -27.81 -7.53
C PHE A 161 28.54 -28.66 -7.08
N THR A 162 27.62 -28.97 -7.99
CA THR A 162 26.42 -29.75 -7.67
C THR A 162 26.77 -31.18 -7.31
N ILE A 163 27.70 -31.80 -8.05
CA ILE A 163 28.17 -33.17 -7.80
C ILE A 163 28.89 -33.23 -6.44
N TYR A 164 29.80 -32.31 -6.15
CA TYR A 164 30.51 -32.26 -4.86
C TYR A 164 29.54 -32.11 -3.68
N ARG A 165 28.54 -31.23 -3.80
CA ARG A 165 27.54 -31.01 -2.74
C ARG A 165 26.69 -32.25 -2.45
N ASN A 166 26.35 -33.02 -3.49
CA ASN A 166 25.52 -34.21 -3.33
C ASN A 166 26.35 -35.47 -3.03
N PHE A 167 27.57 -35.56 -3.57
CA PHE A 167 28.44 -36.74 -3.58
C PHE A 167 29.91 -36.34 -3.39
N GLU A 168 30.27 -35.91 -2.18
CA GLU A 168 31.61 -35.42 -1.85
C GLU A 168 32.73 -36.44 -2.17
N PHE A 169 32.46 -37.73 -1.96
CA PHE A 169 33.42 -38.81 -2.20
C PHE A 169 33.82 -39.01 -3.67
N LEU A 170 33.03 -38.52 -4.64
CA LEU A 170 33.35 -38.66 -6.07
C LEU A 170 34.47 -37.72 -6.52
N ILE A 171 34.63 -36.57 -5.85
CA ILE A 171 35.66 -35.58 -6.17
C ILE A 171 36.11 -34.81 -4.91
N PRO A 172 36.82 -35.47 -3.98
CA PRO A 172 37.20 -34.86 -2.70
C PRO A 172 38.14 -33.66 -2.86
N ASP A 173 38.88 -33.59 -3.97
CA ASP A 173 39.82 -32.52 -4.33
C ASP A 173 39.17 -31.36 -5.09
N ALA A 174 37.85 -31.36 -5.26
CA ALA A 174 37.14 -30.33 -6.02
C ALA A 174 37.38 -28.88 -5.54
N PRO A 175 37.44 -28.58 -4.22
CA PRO A 175 37.74 -27.23 -3.75
C PRO A 175 39.15 -26.77 -4.15
N ASP A 176 40.15 -27.65 -4.12
CA ASP A 176 41.52 -27.33 -4.53
C ASP A 176 41.64 -27.13 -6.04
N LEU A 177 40.96 -27.97 -6.82
CA LEU A 177 40.88 -27.86 -8.27
C LEU A 177 40.28 -26.51 -8.68
N ILE A 178 39.16 -26.13 -8.07
CA ILE A 178 38.44 -24.90 -8.41
C ILE A 178 39.15 -23.65 -7.91
N ALA A 179 39.86 -23.71 -6.78
CA ALA A 179 40.72 -22.61 -6.32
C ALA A 179 41.83 -22.31 -7.34
N LYS A 180 42.54 -23.34 -7.83
CA LYS A 180 43.57 -23.18 -8.88
C LYS A 180 42.98 -22.66 -10.19
N TYR A 181 41.81 -23.18 -10.58
CA TYR A 181 41.08 -22.71 -11.76
C TYR A 181 40.69 -21.22 -11.66
N LEU A 182 40.25 -20.78 -10.48
CA LEU A 182 39.81 -19.41 -10.23
C LEU A 182 40.94 -18.38 -10.33
N GLU A 183 42.20 -18.77 -10.05
CA GLU A 183 43.37 -17.91 -10.20
C GLU A 183 43.72 -17.63 -11.68
N GLY A 184 43.47 -18.60 -12.58
CA GLY A 184 43.81 -18.50 -14.00
C GLY A 184 42.66 -18.01 -14.90
N GLU A 185 41.42 -17.98 -14.42
CA GLU A 185 40.25 -17.68 -15.25
C GLU A 185 40.02 -16.17 -15.44
N GLN A 186 39.75 -15.76 -16.68
CA GLN A 186 39.51 -14.35 -17.04
C GLN A 186 38.02 -14.02 -17.20
N ASP A 187 37.19 -15.00 -17.54
CA ASP A 187 35.76 -14.77 -17.76
C ASP A 187 35.01 -14.54 -16.44
N MET A 188 34.29 -13.42 -16.35
CA MET A 188 33.60 -13.00 -15.12
C MET A 188 32.50 -13.98 -14.68
N SER A 189 31.81 -14.64 -15.63
CA SER A 189 30.73 -15.58 -15.32
C SER A 189 31.29 -16.88 -14.75
N CYS A 190 32.42 -17.35 -15.30
CA CYS A 190 33.14 -18.51 -14.79
C CYS A 190 33.72 -18.24 -13.40
N ARG A 191 34.38 -17.07 -13.21
CA ARG A 191 34.90 -16.64 -11.89
C ARG A 191 33.81 -16.59 -10.84
N ARG A 192 32.62 -16.05 -11.17
CA ARG A 192 31.48 -16.03 -10.25
C ARG A 192 31.04 -17.42 -9.81
N ASN A 193 30.90 -18.37 -10.74
CA ASN A 193 30.49 -19.73 -10.37
C ASN A 193 31.56 -20.46 -9.55
N ALA A 194 32.83 -20.26 -9.89
CA ALA A 194 33.95 -20.87 -9.16
C ALA A 194 34.04 -20.30 -7.74
N PHE A 195 33.93 -18.98 -7.60
CA PHE A 195 33.89 -18.31 -6.31
C PHE A 195 32.68 -18.73 -5.48
N LEU A 196 31.49 -18.83 -6.09
CA LEU A 196 30.29 -19.31 -5.40
C LEU A 196 30.43 -20.75 -4.90
N MET A 197 31.06 -21.61 -5.69
CA MET A 197 31.35 -22.98 -5.24
C MET A 197 32.28 -22.98 -4.03
N LEU A 198 33.39 -22.23 -4.09
CA LEU A 198 34.32 -22.13 -2.95
C LEU A 198 33.63 -21.56 -1.71
N LEU A 199 32.75 -20.57 -1.87
CA LEU A 199 31.98 -20.00 -0.77
C LEU A 199 31.18 -21.06 0.00
N HIS A 200 30.58 -22.03 -0.70
CA HIS A 200 29.79 -23.08 -0.07
C HIS A 200 30.61 -24.31 0.34
N ALA A 201 31.69 -24.64 -0.38
CA ALA A 201 32.51 -25.82 -0.13
C ALA A 201 33.64 -25.57 0.88
N ASP A 202 34.36 -24.45 0.74
CA ASP A 202 35.50 -24.09 1.60
C ASP A 202 35.64 -22.55 1.68
N GLN A 203 35.00 -21.98 2.71
CA GLN A 203 35.01 -20.54 2.97
C GLN A 203 36.43 -19.98 3.19
N SER A 204 37.36 -20.80 3.71
CA SER A 204 38.72 -20.34 4.01
C SER A 204 39.49 -20.00 2.72
N LYS A 205 39.35 -20.83 1.69
CA LYS A 205 39.97 -20.60 0.36
C LYS A 205 39.31 -19.44 -0.38
N ALA A 206 37.97 -19.32 -0.28
CA ALA A 206 37.26 -18.17 -0.84
C ALA A 206 37.74 -16.85 -0.22
N LEU A 207 37.99 -16.82 1.10
CA LEU A 207 38.53 -15.66 1.80
C LEU A 207 39.97 -15.37 1.45
N ALA A 208 40.83 -16.40 1.32
CA ALA A 208 42.20 -16.22 0.87
C ALA A 208 42.26 -15.57 -0.52
N TYR A 209 41.41 -16.03 -1.44
CA TYR A 209 41.27 -15.45 -2.77
C TYR A 209 40.77 -14.00 -2.72
N LEU A 210 39.68 -13.75 -1.98
CA LEU A 210 39.15 -12.40 -1.84
C LEU A 210 40.21 -11.46 -1.26
N ALA A 211 40.90 -11.88 -0.20
CA ALA A 211 41.97 -11.13 0.44
C ALA A 211 43.13 -10.79 -0.50
N ALA A 212 43.46 -11.67 -1.46
CA ALA A 212 44.46 -11.41 -2.48
C ALA A 212 43.99 -10.40 -3.55
N CYS A 213 42.68 -10.35 -3.84
CA CYS A 213 42.09 -9.54 -4.90
C CYS A 213 41.25 -8.35 -4.43
N LEU A 214 41.27 -7.99 -3.14
CA LEU A 214 40.39 -6.98 -2.54
C LEU A 214 40.44 -5.62 -3.26
N ASP A 215 41.63 -5.15 -3.65
CA ASP A 215 41.79 -3.85 -4.33
C ASP A 215 41.24 -3.85 -5.76
N GLN A 216 41.06 -5.04 -6.36
CA GLN A 216 40.55 -5.20 -7.73
C GLN A 216 39.02 -5.36 -7.77
N VAL A 217 38.36 -5.56 -6.64
CA VAL A 217 36.90 -5.81 -6.56
C VAL A 217 36.05 -4.76 -7.30
N PRO A 218 36.35 -3.45 -7.24
CA PRO A 218 35.60 -2.44 -7.99
C PRO A 218 35.65 -2.60 -9.52
N SER A 219 36.68 -3.28 -10.03
CA SER A 219 36.85 -3.56 -11.47
C SER A 219 36.08 -4.80 -11.94
N PHE A 220 35.59 -5.63 -11.02
CA PHE A 220 34.85 -6.84 -11.35
C PHE A 220 33.45 -6.53 -11.89
N GLY A 221 32.87 -7.47 -12.65
CA GLY A 221 31.49 -7.38 -13.08
C GLY A 221 30.51 -7.37 -11.90
N ASP A 222 29.37 -6.72 -12.09
CA ASP A 222 28.29 -6.58 -11.12
C ASP A 222 27.83 -7.91 -10.50
N ILE A 223 27.69 -8.97 -11.30
CA ILE A 223 27.28 -10.30 -10.84
C ILE A 223 28.27 -10.86 -9.80
N LEU A 224 29.58 -10.65 -9.99
CA LEU A 224 30.59 -11.09 -9.04
C LEU A 224 30.64 -10.18 -7.81
N GLN A 225 30.49 -8.86 -7.99
CA GLN A 225 30.42 -7.90 -6.88
C GLN A 225 29.27 -8.23 -5.92
N LEU A 226 28.08 -8.58 -6.42
CA LEU A 226 26.94 -8.96 -5.57
C LEU A 226 27.23 -10.19 -4.71
N VAL A 227 27.82 -11.24 -5.28
CA VAL A 227 28.21 -12.45 -4.53
C VAL A 227 29.28 -12.12 -3.49
N ILE A 228 30.21 -11.21 -3.81
CA ILE A 228 31.23 -10.75 -2.85
C ILE A 228 30.59 -9.97 -1.69
N VAL A 229 29.61 -9.11 -1.94
CA VAL A 229 28.89 -8.38 -0.89
C VAL A 229 28.15 -9.36 0.04
N GLU A 230 27.47 -10.37 -0.52
CA GLU A 230 26.81 -11.43 0.26
C GLU A 230 27.82 -12.22 1.12
N LEU A 231 28.99 -12.54 0.57
CA LEU A 231 30.05 -13.19 1.34
C LEU A 231 30.57 -12.30 2.47
N ILE A 232 30.85 -11.03 2.18
CA ILE A 232 31.35 -10.09 3.18
C ILE A 232 30.37 -10.00 4.35
N TYR A 233 29.06 -9.96 4.07
CA TYR A 233 28.02 -10.01 5.08
C TYR A 233 28.15 -11.25 5.97
N LYS A 234 28.18 -12.46 5.38
CA LYS A 234 28.28 -13.73 6.10
C LYS A 234 29.58 -13.86 6.93
N VAL A 235 30.71 -13.48 6.36
CA VAL A 235 32.01 -13.64 7.04
C VAL A 235 32.26 -12.59 8.10
N CYS A 236 31.79 -11.35 7.95
CA CYS A 236 31.94 -10.35 9.01
C CYS A 236 31.15 -10.73 10.26
N LEU A 237 30.09 -11.52 10.13
CA LEU A 237 29.36 -12.11 11.26
C LEU A 237 30.16 -13.23 11.93
N ALA A 238 30.80 -14.10 11.15
CA ALA A 238 31.59 -15.22 11.67
C ALA A 238 32.94 -14.79 12.28
N ASN A 239 33.64 -13.83 11.66
CA ASN A 239 35.00 -13.41 12.00
C ASN A 239 35.13 -11.89 12.14
N PRO A 240 34.97 -11.33 13.36
CA PRO A 240 35.00 -9.88 13.59
C PRO A 240 36.36 -9.20 13.30
N THR A 241 37.47 -9.94 13.26
CA THR A 241 38.83 -9.39 13.08
C THR A 241 39.07 -8.80 11.69
N GLU A 242 38.48 -9.38 10.65
CA GLU A 242 38.64 -8.93 9.26
C GLU A 242 37.63 -7.82 8.87
N ARG A 243 36.69 -7.47 9.77
CA ARG A 243 35.59 -6.52 9.51
C ARG A 243 36.08 -5.17 8.99
N ALA A 244 37.15 -4.63 9.56
CA ALA A 244 37.69 -3.33 9.16
C ALA A 244 38.16 -3.33 7.69
N ARG A 245 38.76 -4.44 7.23
CA ARG A 245 39.28 -4.58 5.87
C ARG A 245 38.14 -4.68 4.86
N PHE A 246 37.08 -5.42 5.19
CA PHE A 246 35.92 -5.57 4.31
C PHE A 246 35.02 -4.32 4.26
N ILE A 247 34.88 -3.58 5.37
CA ILE A 247 34.17 -2.28 5.37
C ILE A 247 34.80 -1.33 4.34
N ARG A 248 36.13 -1.28 4.24
CA ARG A 248 36.83 -0.47 3.22
C ARG A 248 36.46 -0.88 1.80
N CYS A 249 36.32 -2.19 1.54
CA CYS A 249 35.87 -2.70 0.25
C CYS A 249 34.42 -2.27 -0.06
N ILE A 250 33.51 -2.37 0.92
CA ILE A 250 32.12 -1.94 0.77
C ILE A 250 32.03 -0.44 0.46
N TYR A 251 32.83 0.41 1.13
CA TYR A 251 32.90 1.83 0.81
C TYR A 251 33.26 2.10 -0.65
N SER A 252 34.17 1.30 -1.23
CA SER A 252 34.51 1.42 -2.66
C SER A 252 33.35 0.99 -3.56
N LEU A 253 32.54 0.02 -3.13
CA LEU A 253 31.38 -0.49 -3.88
C LEU A 253 30.17 0.46 -3.86
N LEU A 254 30.08 1.39 -2.90
CA LEU A 254 29.06 2.45 -2.91
C LEU A 254 29.14 3.35 -4.15
N ASN A 255 30.29 3.38 -4.83
CA ASN A 255 30.51 4.11 -6.08
C ASN A 255 30.49 3.22 -7.34
N SER A 256 30.02 1.96 -7.22
CA SER A 256 29.89 1.05 -8.37
C SER A 256 28.93 1.61 -9.42
N PRO A 257 29.15 1.39 -10.73
CA PRO A 257 28.22 1.82 -11.76
C PRO A 257 26.85 1.11 -11.70
N SER A 258 26.78 -0.08 -11.07
CA SER A 258 25.54 -0.85 -10.97
C SER A 258 24.71 -0.42 -9.75
N ALA A 259 23.45 -0.03 -10.00
CA ALA A 259 22.52 0.37 -8.95
C ALA A 259 22.24 -0.76 -7.94
N ALA A 260 22.15 -2.02 -8.41
CA ALA A 260 21.93 -3.18 -7.56
C ALA A 260 23.09 -3.38 -6.57
N VAL A 261 24.34 -3.24 -7.04
CA VAL A 261 25.52 -3.35 -6.18
C VAL A 261 25.55 -2.22 -5.15
N ARG A 262 25.24 -0.98 -5.56
CA ARG A 262 25.19 0.16 -4.64
C ARG A 262 24.12 -0.03 -3.55
N TYR A 263 22.95 -0.55 -3.91
CA TYR A 263 21.85 -0.82 -2.98
C TYR A 263 22.23 -1.87 -1.93
N GLU A 264 22.76 -3.01 -2.37
CA GLU A 264 23.17 -4.10 -1.47
C GLU A 264 24.41 -3.74 -0.63
N ALA A 265 25.36 -3.00 -1.20
CA ALA A 265 26.53 -2.51 -0.48
C ALA A 265 26.12 -1.53 0.64
N ALA A 266 25.18 -0.62 0.38
CA ALA A 266 24.66 0.29 1.39
C ALA A 266 23.91 -0.45 2.51
N GLY A 267 23.10 -1.46 2.17
CA GLY A 267 22.39 -2.26 3.16
C GLY A 267 23.34 -3.05 4.04
N THR A 268 24.32 -3.70 3.42
CA THR A 268 25.38 -4.42 4.13
C THR A 268 26.19 -3.49 5.02
N LEU A 269 26.50 -2.25 4.58
CA LEU A 269 27.25 -1.29 5.38
C LEU A 269 26.51 -0.88 6.66
N ILE A 270 25.20 -0.66 6.58
CA ILE A 270 24.37 -0.30 7.75
C ILE A 270 24.36 -1.44 8.76
N THR A 271 24.23 -2.70 8.30
CA THR A 271 24.24 -3.85 9.21
C THR A 271 25.63 -4.10 9.80
N LEU A 272 26.70 -3.86 9.03
CA LEU A 272 28.08 -4.06 9.46
C LEU A 272 28.71 -2.86 10.19
N SER A 273 28.05 -1.73 10.34
CA SER A 273 28.63 -0.57 11.04
C SER A 273 27.59 0.37 11.62
N ASN A 274 27.69 0.59 12.93
CA ASN A 274 26.88 1.58 13.65
C ASN A 274 27.57 2.96 13.71
N VAL A 275 28.70 3.14 13.01
CA VAL A 275 29.44 4.41 13.02
C VAL A 275 28.64 5.43 12.21
N PRO A 276 28.37 6.65 12.75
CA PRO A 276 27.57 7.66 12.06
C PRO A 276 28.08 8.02 10.65
N THR A 277 29.39 7.98 10.41
CA THR A 277 29.99 8.24 9.08
C THR A 277 29.65 7.15 8.06
N ALA A 278 29.53 5.89 8.49
CA ALA A 278 29.13 4.77 7.64
C ALA A 278 27.65 4.83 7.29
N ILE A 279 26.82 5.10 8.30
CA ILE A 279 25.38 5.29 8.12
C ILE A 279 25.11 6.48 7.19
N LYS A 280 25.84 7.60 7.37
CA LYS A 280 25.72 8.78 6.50
C LYS A 280 26.06 8.44 5.05
N ALA A 281 27.16 7.72 4.81
CA ALA A 281 27.55 7.31 3.46
C ALA A 281 26.52 6.37 2.81
N ALA A 282 25.97 5.42 3.57
CA ALA A 282 24.93 4.51 3.08
C ALA A 282 23.63 5.27 2.76
N ALA A 283 23.18 6.16 3.65
CA ALA A 283 21.99 6.99 3.44
C ALA A 283 22.16 7.94 2.24
N SER A 284 23.32 8.60 2.09
CA SER A 284 23.62 9.42 0.91
C SER A 284 23.60 8.58 -0.37
N CYS A 285 24.11 7.35 -0.35
CA CYS A 285 24.05 6.43 -1.49
C CYS A 285 22.60 6.07 -1.86
N TYR A 286 21.75 5.77 -0.87
CA TYR A 286 20.33 5.53 -1.11
C TYR A 286 19.61 6.75 -1.71
N ILE A 287 19.87 7.95 -1.18
CA ILE A 287 19.28 9.18 -1.72
C ILE A 287 19.72 9.39 -3.17
N GLU A 288 21.00 9.20 -3.48
CA GLU A 288 21.49 9.30 -4.86
C GLU A 288 20.86 8.27 -5.80
N LEU A 289 20.63 7.04 -5.34
CA LEU A 289 19.92 6.02 -6.11
C LEU A 289 18.50 6.46 -6.43
N VAL A 290 17.76 6.96 -5.44
CA VAL A 290 16.38 7.45 -5.66
C VAL A 290 16.33 8.62 -6.65
N VAL A 291 17.34 9.50 -6.63
CA VAL A 291 17.40 10.65 -7.54
C VAL A 291 17.78 10.24 -8.97
N LYS A 292 18.72 9.30 -9.14
CA LYS A 292 19.24 8.91 -10.46
C LYS A 292 18.38 7.88 -11.20
N GLU A 293 17.77 6.95 -10.47
CA GLU A 293 16.98 5.89 -11.09
C GLU A 293 15.71 6.44 -11.76
N SER A 294 15.28 5.82 -12.86
CA SER A 294 14.06 6.20 -13.58
C SER A 294 12.84 5.42 -13.09
N ASP A 295 13.01 4.17 -12.67
CA ASP A 295 11.92 3.30 -12.24
C ASP A 295 11.33 3.74 -10.88
N ASN A 296 10.01 3.96 -10.87
CA ASN A 296 9.29 4.35 -9.67
C ASN A 296 9.27 3.24 -8.61
N ASN A 297 9.24 1.97 -9.00
CA ASN A 297 9.22 0.86 -8.05
C ASN A 297 10.52 0.78 -7.26
N VAL A 298 11.65 0.94 -7.94
CA VAL A 298 12.98 0.99 -7.29
C VAL A 298 13.06 2.17 -6.31
N LYS A 299 12.55 3.35 -6.71
CA LYS A 299 12.48 4.52 -5.82
C LYS A 299 11.67 4.24 -4.56
N LEU A 300 10.50 3.61 -4.70
CA LEU A 300 9.64 3.27 -3.57
C LEU A 300 10.32 2.27 -2.62
N ILE A 301 10.96 1.23 -3.15
CA ILE A 301 11.69 0.24 -2.36
C ILE A 301 12.83 0.89 -1.56
N VAL A 302 13.61 1.78 -2.20
CA VAL A 302 14.72 2.47 -1.53
C VAL A 302 14.20 3.49 -0.50
N LEU A 303 13.11 4.21 -0.80
CA LEU A 303 12.46 5.10 0.16
C LEU A 303 11.91 4.35 1.37
N ASP A 304 11.31 3.18 1.18
CA ASP A 304 10.81 2.36 2.28
C ASP A 304 11.96 1.88 3.18
N ARG A 305 13.15 1.62 2.62
CA ARG A 305 14.36 1.36 3.43
C ARG A 305 14.83 2.59 4.20
N LEU A 306 14.82 3.79 3.60
CA LEU A 306 15.15 5.03 4.30
C LEU A 306 14.16 5.33 5.43
N ILE A 307 12.86 5.05 5.21
CA ILE A 307 11.83 5.16 6.25
C ILE A 307 12.07 4.15 7.37
N ALA A 308 12.40 2.89 7.05
CA ALA A 308 12.72 1.88 8.04
C ALA A 308 13.98 2.23 8.87
N MET A 309 14.95 2.95 8.28
CA MET A 309 16.11 3.45 9.04
C MET A 309 15.69 4.47 10.12
N LYS A 310 14.60 5.22 9.91
CA LYS A 310 14.08 6.22 10.87
C LYS A 310 13.70 5.60 12.21
N ASP A 311 13.25 4.35 12.22
CA ASP A 311 12.75 3.70 13.44
C ASP A 311 13.83 3.50 14.52
N SER A 312 15.12 3.61 14.13
CA SER A 312 16.24 3.62 15.07
C SER A 312 16.68 5.05 15.41
N PRO A 313 16.78 5.43 16.70
CA PRO A 313 17.10 6.79 17.13
C PRO A 313 18.53 7.22 16.75
N ILE A 314 19.45 6.27 16.55
CA ILE A 314 20.82 6.56 16.12
C ILE A 314 20.83 6.99 14.66
N TYR A 315 20.08 6.29 13.83
CA TYR A 315 20.00 6.54 12.39
C TYR A 315 19.19 7.80 12.09
N GLU A 316 18.15 8.07 12.88
CA GLU A 316 17.35 9.28 12.79
C GLU A 316 18.22 10.53 12.87
N ARG A 317 19.12 10.63 13.86
CA ARG A 317 20.03 11.79 14.01
C ARG A 317 20.91 12.02 12.78
N VAL A 318 21.36 10.95 12.14
CA VAL A 318 22.18 11.05 10.92
C VAL A 318 21.34 11.46 9.72
N LEU A 319 20.10 10.95 9.63
CA LEU A 319 19.15 11.32 8.58
C LEU A 319 18.68 12.78 8.71
N GLN A 320 18.59 13.32 9.92
CA GLN A 320 18.27 14.74 10.18
C GLN A 320 19.30 15.68 9.50
N ASP A 321 20.58 15.29 9.46
CA ASP A 321 21.62 16.05 8.75
C ASP A 321 21.49 15.98 7.21
N LEU A 322 20.76 14.98 6.69
CA LEU A 322 20.60 14.70 5.26
C LEU A 322 19.22 15.13 4.71
N VAL A 323 18.38 15.82 5.49
CA VAL A 323 17.02 16.21 5.08
C VAL A 323 16.97 16.98 3.77
N MET A 324 17.91 17.92 3.58
CA MET A 324 17.98 18.71 2.35
C MET A 324 18.35 17.86 1.13
N ASP A 325 19.16 16.81 1.34
CA ASP A 325 19.49 15.84 0.29
C ASP A 325 18.29 14.96 -0.07
N VAL A 326 17.50 14.55 0.93
CA VAL A 326 16.25 13.79 0.75
C VAL A 326 15.24 14.60 -0.07
N LEU A 327 15.10 15.90 0.18
CA LEU A 327 14.18 16.77 -0.56
C LEU A 327 14.51 16.91 -2.06
N ARG A 328 15.74 16.56 -2.50
CA ARG A 328 16.07 16.49 -3.94
C ARG A 328 15.23 15.45 -4.70
N VAL A 329 14.72 14.44 -4.00
CA VAL A 329 13.82 13.41 -4.56
C VAL A 329 12.50 14.00 -5.10
N LEU A 330 12.10 15.19 -4.64
CA LEU A 330 10.91 15.89 -5.17
C LEU A 330 10.99 16.21 -6.67
N GLY A 331 12.19 16.14 -7.26
CA GLY A 331 12.38 16.18 -8.72
C GLY A 331 11.70 15.04 -9.49
N SER A 332 11.37 13.91 -8.83
CA SER A 332 10.64 12.80 -9.44
C SER A 332 9.22 13.24 -9.86
N PRO A 333 8.69 12.83 -11.04
CA PRO A 333 7.34 13.20 -11.47
C PRO A 333 6.23 12.47 -10.69
N ALA A 334 6.51 11.29 -10.13
CA ALA A 334 5.51 10.44 -9.49
C ALA A 334 5.00 11.01 -8.15
N LEU A 335 3.68 11.12 -8.01
CA LEU A 335 3.03 11.67 -6.81
C LEU A 335 3.31 10.81 -5.56
N GLU A 336 3.28 9.48 -5.66
CA GLU A 336 3.50 8.59 -4.52
C GLU A 336 4.90 8.75 -3.90
N VAL A 337 5.93 8.82 -4.76
CA VAL A 337 7.31 9.07 -4.37
C VAL A 337 7.42 10.42 -3.63
N ARG A 338 6.76 11.47 -4.14
CA ARG A 338 6.71 12.80 -3.51
C ARG A 338 6.00 12.76 -2.15
N THR A 339 4.87 12.07 -2.04
CA THR A 339 4.12 11.92 -0.78
C THR A 339 4.96 11.24 0.29
N LYS A 340 5.60 10.09 -0.03
CA LYS A 340 6.49 9.41 0.92
C LYS A 340 7.70 10.26 1.29
N THR A 341 8.29 10.98 0.33
CA THR A 341 9.43 11.88 0.56
C THR A 341 9.07 13.03 1.50
N LEU A 342 7.93 13.70 1.28
CA LEU A 342 7.48 14.82 2.12
C LEU A 342 7.13 14.33 3.54
N ALA A 343 6.51 13.16 3.67
CA ALA A 343 6.25 12.55 4.97
C ALA A 343 7.56 12.26 5.73
N LEU A 344 8.54 11.62 5.08
CA LEU A 344 9.85 11.37 5.67
C LEU A 344 10.57 12.68 6.03
N ALA A 345 10.54 13.68 5.16
CA ALA A 345 11.14 14.98 5.43
C ALA A 345 10.51 15.64 6.67
N MET A 346 9.17 15.71 6.76
CA MET A 346 8.46 16.32 7.89
C MET A 346 8.80 15.70 9.25
N ASP A 347 9.09 14.40 9.28
CA ASP A 347 9.52 13.70 10.48
C ASP A 347 10.95 14.06 10.88
N LEU A 348 11.84 14.23 9.89
CA LEU A 348 13.27 14.52 10.10
C LEU A 348 13.59 16.02 10.25
N VAL A 349 12.67 16.94 9.94
CA VAL A 349 12.94 18.39 10.08
C VAL A 349 13.23 18.78 11.53
N THR A 350 14.25 19.62 11.69
CA THR A 350 14.61 20.26 12.97
C THR A 350 14.48 21.78 12.85
N ASN A 351 14.52 22.50 13.99
CA ASN A 351 14.52 23.97 14.02
C ASN A 351 15.66 24.60 13.20
N ARG A 352 16.74 23.86 12.90
CA ARG A 352 17.87 24.36 12.11
C ARG A 352 17.63 24.28 10.61
N THR A 353 16.98 23.22 10.14
CA THR A 353 16.79 22.95 8.70
C THR A 353 15.46 23.44 8.15
N VAL A 354 14.51 23.78 9.04
CA VAL A 354 13.15 24.16 8.66
C VAL A 354 13.08 25.38 7.72
N GLU A 355 13.92 26.39 7.94
CA GLU A 355 13.90 27.61 7.11
C GLU A 355 14.32 27.29 5.66
N GLU A 356 15.39 26.51 5.49
CA GLU A 356 15.84 26.06 4.17
C GLU A 356 14.80 25.16 3.48
N MET A 357 14.17 24.25 4.21
CA MET A 357 13.09 23.42 3.68
C MET A 357 11.91 24.26 3.21
N VAL A 358 11.48 25.25 3.98
CA VAL A 358 10.37 26.13 3.58
C VAL A 358 10.73 26.95 2.34
N GLN A 359 11.95 27.46 2.22
CA GLN A 359 12.38 28.16 1.00
C GLN A 359 12.37 27.23 -0.23
N LEU A 360 12.79 25.98 -0.07
CA LEU A 360 12.72 24.98 -1.15
C LEU A 360 11.27 24.66 -1.53
N LEU A 361 10.41 24.40 -0.54
CA LEU A 361 8.99 24.14 -0.76
C LEU A 361 8.32 25.33 -1.44
N LYS A 362 8.61 26.56 -1.03
CA LYS A 362 8.11 27.78 -1.70
C LYS A 362 8.50 27.81 -3.17
N LYS A 363 9.76 27.50 -3.49
CA LYS A 363 10.24 27.43 -4.89
C LYS A 363 9.54 26.32 -5.68
N GLU A 364 9.32 25.17 -5.07
CA GLU A 364 8.57 24.06 -5.66
C GLU A 364 7.12 24.44 -5.95
N VAL A 365 6.43 25.08 -5.01
CA VAL A 365 5.05 25.53 -5.21
C VAL A 365 4.99 26.56 -6.35
N LEU A 366 5.90 27.55 -6.40
CA LEU A 366 5.96 28.51 -7.51
C LEU A 366 6.21 27.83 -8.87
N ARG A 367 7.03 26.77 -8.92
CA ARG A 367 7.28 25.99 -10.14
C ARG A 367 6.00 25.31 -10.63
N THR A 368 5.15 24.85 -9.72
CA THR A 368 3.90 24.16 -10.06
C THR A 368 2.79 25.08 -10.57
N ALA A 369 2.92 26.41 -10.43
CA ALA A 369 1.93 27.39 -10.90
C ALA A 369 1.82 27.47 -12.43
N GLY A 370 2.85 27.03 -13.17
CA GLY A 370 2.87 27.05 -14.64
C GLY A 370 2.65 25.69 -15.32
N GLY A 371 2.45 24.60 -14.57
CA GLY A 371 2.35 23.24 -15.12
C GLY A 371 0.91 22.72 -15.24
N GLU A 372 0.42 22.54 -16.47
CA GLU A 372 -0.87 21.90 -16.81
C GLU A 372 -0.77 20.36 -16.82
N HIS A 373 -0.27 19.76 -15.74
CA HIS A 373 -0.38 18.30 -15.55
C HIS A 373 -1.56 18.01 -14.60
N GLU A 374 -2.38 16.99 -14.88
CA GLU A 374 -3.50 16.60 -14.01
C GLU A 374 -3.06 16.36 -12.56
N ASP A 375 -1.87 15.76 -12.35
CA ASP A 375 -1.28 15.54 -11.04
C ASP A 375 -0.68 16.80 -10.39
N ALA A 376 -0.47 17.88 -11.14
CA ALA A 376 0.08 19.12 -10.59
C ALA A 376 -0.88 19.74 -9.57
N GLY A 377 -2.18 19.62 -9.78
CA GLY A 377 -3.19 20.09 -8.82
C GLY A 377 -3.14 19.33 -7.48
N ARG A 378 -3.00 18.00 -7.53
CA ARG A 378 -2.88 17.14 -6.34
C ARG A 378 -1.53 17.33 -5.64
N TYR A 379 -0.44 17.45 -6.39
CA TYR A 379 0.87 17.74 -5.84
C TYR A 379 0.92 19.13 -5.17
N ARG A 380 0.30 20.15 -5.78
CA ARG A 380 0.13 21.47 -5.15
C ARG A 380 -0.59 21.38 -3.82
N GLN A 381 -1.71 20.65 -3.77
CA GLN A 381 -2.45 20.43 -2.54
C GLN A 381 -1.58 19.76 -1.46
N LEU A 382 -0.79 18.76 -1.84
CA LEU A 382 0.15 18.08 -0.95
C LEU A 382 1.24 19.02 -0.40
N LEU A 383 1.81 19.89 -1.25
CA LEU A 383 2.81 20.89 -0.82
C LEU A 383 2.20 21.89 0.16
N VAL A 384 0.99 22.38 -0.10
CA VAL A 384 0.26 23.30 0.79
C VAL A 384 -0.01 22.64 2.14
N ARG A 385 -0.49 21.39 2.16
CA ARG A 385 -0.69 20.62 3.41
C ARG A 385 0.61 20.43 4.19
N THR A 386 1.71 20.19 3.49
CA THR A 386 3.04 20.05 4.11
C THR A 386 3.53 21.38 4.70
N LEU A 387 3.36 22.49 3.99
CA LEU A 387 3.69 23.83 4.47
C LEU A 387 2.83 24.25 5.68
N HIS A 388 1.54 23.89 5.66
CA HIS A 388 0.61 24.07 6.77
C HIS A 388 1.11 23.30 8.01
N ALA A 389 1.38 22.00 7.87
CA ALA A 389 1.90 21.18 8.96
C ALA A 389 3.25 21.71 9.50
N CYS A 390 4.13 22.16 8.62
CA CYS A 390 5.42 22.76 8.97
C CYS A 390 5.25 24.05 9.78
N SER A 391 4.33 24.93 9.37
CA SER A 391 4.06 26.21 10.06
C SER A 391 3.42 26.02 11.43
N ILE A 392 2.68 24.94 11.62
CA ILE A 392 2.11 24.56 12.93
C ILE A 392 3.18 24.01 13.86
N LYS A 393 4.03 23.11 13.35
CA LYS A 393 5.11 22.46 14.12
C LYS A 393 6.19 23.47 14.50
N PHE A 394 6.47 24.43 13.62
CA PHE A 394 7.50 25.46 13.79
C PHE A 394 6.91 26.86 13.61
N SER A 395 6.59 27.51 14.72
CA SER A 395 5.95 28.84 14.74
C SER A 395 6.76 29.93 14.06
N ASP A 396 8.09 29.83 14.12
CA ASP A 396 9.01 30.90 13.71
C ASP A 396 8.98 31.16 12.21
N VAL A 397 8.64 30.13 11.43
CA VAL A 397 8.64 30.19 9.97
C VAL A 397 7.29 30.68 9.41
N ALA A 398 6.23 30.69 10.22
CA ALA A 398 4.88 31.05 9.80
C ALA A 398 4.79 32.44 9.11
N ALA A 399 5.58 33.41 9.57
CA ALA A 399 5.63 34.75 8.99
C ALA A 399 6.04 34.77 7.50
N THR A 400 6.91 33.84 7.09
CA THR A 400 7.38 33.70 5.70
C THR A 400 6.43 32.89 4.82
N VAL A 401 5.72 31.93 5.42
CA VAL A 401 4.81 31.00 4.72
C VAL A 401 3.47 31.64 4.42
N ILE A 402 2.93 32.46 5.35
CA ILE A 402 1.60 33.06 5.22
C ILE A 402 1.43 33.84 3.91
N PRO A 403 2.30 34.81 3.54
CA PRO A 403 2.11 35.57 2.30
C PRO A 403 2.08 34.67 1.06
N VAL A 404 2.97 33.69 1.02
CA VAL A 404 3.08 32.73 -0.08
C VAL A 404 1.80 31.94 -0.21
N LEU A 405 1.28 31.39 0.89
CA LEU A 405 0.04 30.62 0.86
C LEU A 405 -1.17 31.50 0.50
N THR A 406 -1.24 32.74 0.98
CA THR A 406 -2.36 33.65 0.66
C THR A 406 -2.44 34.00 -0.83
N ASP A 407 -1.32 34.12 -1.53
CA ASP A 407 -1.33 34.37 -2.99
C ASP A 407 -2.04 33.23 -3.77
N PHE A 408 -1.95 31.99 -3.29
CA PHE A 408 -2.63 30.82 -3.90
C PHE A 408 -4.15 30.84 -3.77
N LEU A 409 -4.74 31.75 -2.98
CA LEU A 409 -6.20 31.91 -2.93
C LEU A 409 -6.79 32.46 -4.24
N SER A 410 -5.95 33.08 -5.08
CA SER A 410 -6.35 33.61 -6.39
C SER A 410 -6.37 32.57 -7.52
N GLU A 411 -5.80 31.38 -7.29
CA GLU A 411 -5.70 30.33 -8.31
C GLU A 411 -7.01 29.55 -8.51
N ASN A 412 -7.14 28.90 -9.68
CA ASN A 412 -8.33 28.17 -10.09
C ASN A 412 -8.55 26.83 -9.35
N ASN A 413 -7.58 26.34 -8.57
CA ASN A 413 -7.72 25.06 -7.86
C ASN A 413 -8.46 25.22 -6.53
N GLU A 414 -9.76 24.90 -6.52
CA GLU A 414 -10.64 25.05 -5.36
C GLU A 414 -10.16 24.25 -4.13
N ALA A 415 -9.63 23.04 -4.33
CA ALA A 415 -9.22 22.17 -3.21
C ALA A 415 -8.00 22.73 -2.48
N ALA A 416 -6.98 23.17 -3.21
CA ALA A 416 -5.78 23.78 -2.63
C ALA A 416 -6.12 25.12 -1.93
N ALA A 417 -6.93 25.97 -2.55
CA ALA A 417 -7.35 27.25 -1.95
C ALA A 417 -8.18 27.05 -0.68
N THR A 418 -8.99 25.99 -0.61
CA THR A 418 -9.72 25.62 0.60
C THR A 418 -8.78 25.19 1.73
N ASP A 419 -7.78 24.36 1.44
CA ASP A 419 -6.77 23.95 2.43
C ASP A 419 -5.94 25.15 2.94
N VAL A 420 -5.57 26.09 2.06
CA VAL A 420 -4.92 27.36 2.45
C VAL A 420 -5.81 28.15 3.43
N LEU A 421 -7.11 28.26 3.18
CA LEU A 421 -8.00 29.00 4.07
C LEU A 421 -8.16 28.34 5.44
N VAL A 422 -8.19 27.01 5.50
CA VAL A 422 -8.19 26.29 6.77
C VAL A 422 -6.93 26.63 7.55
N PHE A 423 -5.77 26.66 6.88
CA PHE A 423 -4.53 27.14 7.48
C PHE A 423 -4.63 28.59 7.96
N VAL A 424 -5.05 29.54 7.11
CA VAL A 424 -5.14 30.97 7.49
C VAL A 424 -6.08 31.16 8.68
N ARG A 425 -7.20 30.43 8.73
CA ARG A 425 -8.16 30.45 9.85
C ARG A 425 -7.55 29.94 11.16
N GLU A 426 -6.70 28.92 11.09
CA GLU A 426 -5.98 28.42 12.26
C GLU A 426 -4.84 29.36 12.67
N ALA A 427 -4.07 29.84 11.70
CA ALA A 427 -2.92 30.74 11.89
C ALA A 427 -3.34 32.07 12.54
N ILE A 428 -4.43 32.69 12.10
CA ILE A 428 -4.91 33.97 12.65
C ILE A 428 -5.36 33.86 14.12
N GLN A 429 -5.83 32.67 14.52
CA GLN A 429 -6.22 32.41 15.91
C GLN A 429 -5.00 32.10 16.78
N ARG A 430 -4.04 31.33 16.27
CA ARG A 430 -2.86 30.86 17.01
C ARG A 430 -1.75 31.90 17.11
N PHE A 431 -1.54 32.70 16.06
CA PHE A 431 -0.45 33.68 15.97
C PHE A 431 -1.00 35.11 16.06
N GLU A 432 -1.14 35.64 17.28
CA GLU A 432 -1.70 36.98 17.49
C GLU A 432 -0.86 38.08 16.84
N ASN A 433 0.46 37.92 16.85
CA ASN A 433 1.43 38.89 16.30
C ASN A 433 1.35 39.02 14.77
N LEU A 434 0.87 37.98 14.08
CA LEU A 434 0.80 37.92 12.61
C LEU A 434 -0.58 38.29 12.06
N ARG A 435 -1.56 38.63 12.92
CA ARG A 435 -2.91 39.02 12.51
C ARG A 435 -2.94 40.21 11.52
N PRO A 436 -2.20 41.31 11.74
CA PRO A 436 -2.21 42.45 10.82
C PRO A 436 -1.73 42.05 9.41
N LEU A 437 -0.64 41.27 9.34
CA LEU A 437 -0.08 40.76 8.09
C LEU A 437 -1.09 39.90 7.31
N ILE A 438 -1.82 39.02 8.00
CA ILE A 438 -2.84 38.18 7.39
C ILE A 438 -3.99 39.03 6.83
N VAL A 439 -4.46 40.02 7.59
CA VAL A 439 -5.56 40.90 7.16
C VAL A 439 -5.15 41.73 5.95
N GLU A 440 -3.96 42.34 5.97
CA GLU A 440 -3.42 43.10 4.85
C GLU A 440 -3.32 42.26 3.57
N LYS A 441 -2.73 41.07 3.65
CA LYS A 441 -2.57 40.17 2.50
C LYS A 441 -3.90 39.63 2.00
N LEU A 442 -4.83 39.31 2.90
CA LEU A 442 -6.16 38.85 2.51
C LEU A 442 -6.96 39.97 1.81
N LEU A 443 -6.79 41.24 2.20
CA LEU A 443 -7.37 42.41 1.52
C LEU A 443 -6.80 42.65 0.12
N GLU A 444 -5.50 42.36 -0.08
CA GLU A 444 -4.83 42.44 -1.39
C GLU A 444 -5.36 41.38 -2.35
N VAL A 445 -5.51 40.14 -1.89
CA VAL A 445 -5.94 39.01 -2.71
C VAL A 445 -7.46 38.98 -2.92
N PHE A 446 -8.25 39.62 -2.05
CA PHE A 446 -9.72 39.59 -2.07
C PHE A 446 -10.36 39.77 -3.45
N PRO A 447 -9.98 40.75 -4.30
CA PRO A 447 -10.60 40.96 -5.61
C PRO A 447 -10.29 39.85 -6.64
N HIS A 448 -9.21 39.10 -6.43
CA HIS A 448 -8.68 38.12 -7.37
C HIS A 448 -9.20 36.70 -7.11
N ILE A 449 -9.89 36.47 -5.99
CA ILE A 449 -10.45 35.16 -5.65
C ILE A 449 -11.54 34.79 -6.67
N ARG A 450 -11.59 33.54 -7.11
CA ARG A 450 -12.58 33.07 -8.10
C ARG A 450 -13.59 32.06 -7.56
N SER A 451 -13.31 31.44 -6.42
CA SER A 451 -14.21 30.46 -5.79
C SER A 451 -15.13 31.10 -4.76
N VAL A 452 -16.42 30.72 -4.80
CA VAL A 452 -17.47 31.15 -3.85
C VAL A 452 -17.13 30.73 -2.42
N LYS A 453 -16.72 29.47 -2.22
CA LYS A 453 -16.40 28.93 -0.88
C LYS A 453 -15.22 29.68 -0.27
N VAL A 454 -14.23 30.02 -1.10
CA VAL A 454 -13.02 30.73 -0.69
C VAL A 454 -13.36 32.17 -0.30
N HIS A 455 -14.09 32.88 -1.17
CA HIS A 455 -14.59 34.23 -0.89
C HIS A 455 -15.40 34.32 0.40
N ARG A 456 -16.27 33.33 0.63
CA ARG A 456 -17.10 33.24 1.84
C ARG A 456 -16.28 33.14 3.12
N ALA A 457 -15.28 32.26 3.12
CA ALA A 457 -14.40 32.10 4.26
C ALA A 457 -13.51 33.34 4.47
N ALA A 458 -13.01 33.94 3.40
CA ALA A 458 -12.25 35.19 3.46
C ALA A 458 -13.08 36.34 4.07
N LEU A 459 -14.33 36.51 3.65
CA LEU A 459 -15.27 37.47 4.24
C LEU A 459 -15.45 37.24 5.74
N TRP A 460 -15.59 35.98 6.16
CA TRP A 460 -15.74 35.66 7.58
C TRP A 460 -14.48 36.04 8.40
N ILE A 461 -13.28 35.76 7.87
CA ILE A 461 -12.01 36.12 8.52
C ILE A 461 -11.87 37.64 8.63
N LEU A 462 -12.08 38.38 7.53
CA LEU A 462 -12.02 39.84 7.52
C LEU A 462 -13.05 40.46 8.48
N GLY A 463 -14.28 39.95 8.51
CA GLY A 463 -15.33 40.43 9.41
C GLY A 463 -15.02 40.23 10.90
N GLU A 464 -14.32 39.15 11.24
CA GLU A 464 -14.04 38.80 12.63
C GLU A 464 -12.76 39.45 13.16
N TYR A 465 -11.73 39.59 12.32
CA TYR A 465 -10.40 40.04 12.72
C TYR A 465 -10.02 41.46 12.28
N ALA A 466 -10.88 42.18 11.54
CA ALA A 466 -10.78 43.63 11.43
C ALA A 466 -11.16 44.29 12.77
N ILE A 467 -10.14 44.68 13.54
CA ILE A 467 -10.29 45.23 14.89
C ILE A 467 -10.11 46.75 14.89
N SER A 468 -9.20 47.27 14.05
CA SER A 468 -8.96 48.71 13.98
C SER A 468 -10.02 49.43 13.11
N LYS A 469 -10.16 50.74 13.29
CA LYS A 469 -11.07 51.56 12.47
C LYS A 469 -10.66 51.58 11.00
N GLU A 470 -9.36 51.66 10.77
CA GLU A 470 -8.74 51.68 9.44
C GLU A 470 -9.00 50.35 8.71
N ASP A 471 -8.84 49.22 9.40
CA ASP A 471 -9.15 47.90 8.82
C ASP A 471 -10.63 47.78 8.44
N ILE A 472 -11.54 48.26 9.30
CA ILE A 472 -12.99 48.20 9.04
C ILE A 472 -13.35 49.03 7.80
N GLU A 473 -12.81 50.25 7.69
CA GLU A 473 -13.02 51.11 6.52
C GLU A 473 -12.40 50.51 5.25
N ALA A 474 -11.21 49.90 5.35
CA ALA A 474 -10.56 49.21 4.24
C ALA A 474 -11.36 47.99 3.74
N VAL A 475 -11.86 47.14 4.66
CA VAL A 475 -12.72 45.99 4.32
C VAL A 475 -14.00 46.46 3.64
N MET A 476 -14.66 47.49 4.18
CA MET A 476 -15.89 48.04 3.60
C MET A 476 -15.66 48.61 2.19
N ASN A 477 -14.55 49.31 1.97
CA ASN A 477 -14.20 49.82 0.64
C ASN A 477 -13.91 48.70 -0.36
N ARG A 478 -13.22 47.63 0.06
CA ARG A 478 -12.97 46.45 -0.80
C ARG A 478 -14.26 45.70 -1.14
N ILE A 479 -15.16 45.55 -0.17
CA ILE A 479 -16.50 44.96 -0.41
C ILE A 479 -17.27 45.80 -1.42
N ARG A 480 -17.24 47.13 -1.30
CA ARG A 480 -17.90 48.03 -2.25
C ARG A 480 -17.34 47.85 -3.66
N ALA A 481 -16.01 47.83 -3.80
CA ALA A 481 -15.36 47.59 -5.09
C ALA A 481 -15.72 46.21 -5.69
N ALA A 482 -15.90 45.18 -4.85
CA ALA A 482 -16.27 43.84 -5.28
C ALA A 482 -17.77 43.67 -5.64
N LEU A 483 -18.63 44.59 -5.17
CA LEU A 483 -20.06 44.64 -5.52
C LEU A 483 -20.34 45.54 -6.73
N GLY A 484 -19.53 46.59 -6.94
CA GLY A 484 -19.74 47.60 -7.98
C GLY A 484 -20.74 48.69 -7.57
N GLU A 485 -21.46 49.25 -8.53
CA GLU A 485 -22.47 50.28 -8.29
C GLU A 485 -23.66 49.76 -7.47
N LEU A 486 -24.05 50.52 -6.44
CA LEU A 486 -25.23 50.28 -5.61
C LEU A 486 -26.30 51.34 -5.95
N PRO A 487 -27.61 51.01 -6.06
CA PRO A 487 -28.26 49.72 -5.79
C PRO A 487 -28.08 48.66 -6.89
N LEU A 488 -27.85 47.40 -6.49
CA LEU A 488 -27.47 46.30 -7.39
C LEU A 488 -28.51 46.00 -8.49
N LEU A 489 -29.81 46.10 -8.19
CA LEU A 489 -30.86 45.81 -9.15
C LEU A 489 -30.89 46.86 -10.29
N GLU A 490 -30.76 48.13 -9.94
CA GLU A 490 -30.75 49.23 -10.91
C GLU A 490 -29.49 49.18 -11.76
N ALA A 491 -28.34 48.88 -11.15
CA ALA A 491 -27.08 48.68 -11.86
C ALA A 491 -27.18 47.51 -12.85
N GLU A 492 -27.77 46.38 -12.46
CA GLU A 492 -27.95 45.25 -13.39
C GLU A 492 -28.97 45.57 -14.49
N ASN A 493 -30.07 46.26 -14.18
CA ASN A 493 -31.04 46.68 -15.19
C ASN A 493 -30.41 47.63 -16.22
N LYS A 494 -29.54 48.55 -15.79
CA LYS A 494 -28.74 49.41 -16.69
C LYS A 494 -27.79 48.61 -17.57
N ARG A 495 -27.12 47.60 -17.00
CA ARG A 495 -26.23 46.68 -17.75
C ARG A 495 -26.99 45.83 -18.76
N GLN A 496 -28.18 45.33 -18.41
CA GLN A 496 -29.05 44.62 -19.35
C GLN A 496 -29.61 45.52 -20.46
N ALA A 497 -29.83 46.81 -20.15
CA ALA A 497 -30.24 47.84 -21.10
C ALA A 497 -29.10 48.35 -22.00
N GLY A 498 -27.84 47.97 -21.72
CA GLY A 498 -26.66 48.40 -22.47
C GLY A 498 -26.25 49.86 -22.23
N GLU A 499 -26.74 50.48 -21.15
CA GLU A 499 -26.28 51.81 -20.73
C GLU A 499 -24.93 51.66 -20.03
N LYS A 500 -23.87 52.23 -20.62
CA LYS A 500 -22.55 52.32 -19.97
C LYS A 500 -22.66 53.21 -18.73
N SER A 501 -22.21 52.71 -17.59
CA SER A 501 -21.94 53.52 -16.41
C SER A 501 -20.87 54.57 -16.74
N ASN A 502 -21.24 55.85 -16.68
CA ASN A 502 -20.30 56.95 -16.73
C ASN A 502 -19.58 57.04 -15.38
N GLU A 503 -18.40 56.44 -15.26
CA GLU A 503 -17.36 56.92 -14.34
C GLU A 503 -15.97 56.40 -14.77
N ASP A 504 -15.17 57.35 -15.25
CA ASP A 504 -13.70 57.46 -15.38
C ASP A 504 -12.86 56.28 -15.93
N ASP A 505 -12.63 56.31 -17.25
CA ASP A 505 -11.25 56.36 -17.76
C ASP A 505 -11.20 57.15 -19.08
N SER A 506 -10.38 58.19 -19.10
CA SER A 506 -10.16 59.05 -20.26
C SER A 506 -9.28 58.35 -21.29
N GLU A 507 -9.88 57.63 -22.24
CA GLU A 507 -9.29 57.39 -23.56
C GLU A 507 -10.34 57.61 -24.64
N GLN A 508 -10.23 58.75 -25.35
CA GLN A 508 -10.93 58.99 -26.60
C GLN A 508 -10.44 57.99 -27.65
N THR A 509 -11.15 56.89 -27.88
CA THR A 509 -10.94 56.08 -29.09
C THR A 509 -11.53 56.82 -30.28
N VAL A 510 -10.66 57.42 -31.09
CA VAL A 510 -10.96 58.00 -32.41
C VAL A 510 -11.59 56.91 -33.29
N PRO A 511 -12.70 57.15 -34.01
CA PRO A 511 -13.28 56.13 -34.89
C PRO A 511 -12.29 55.80 -36.02
N ALA A 512 -11.91 54.53 -36.14
CA ALA A 512 -10.98 54.05 -37.16
C ALA A 512 -11.59 54.22 -38.57
N GLN A 513 -10.92 54.98 -39.43
CA GLN A 513 -11.21 55.04 -40.87
C GLN A 513 -10.64 53.80 -41.55
N LEU A 514 -11.49 52.98 -42.15
CA LEU A 514 -11.05 51.92 -43.05
C LEU A 514 -11.18 52.38 -44.51
N VAL A 515 -10.12 52.16 -45.27
CA VAL A 515 -10.07 52.38 -46.72
C VAL A 515 -10.43 51.07 -47.39
N THR A 516 -11.49 51.05 -48.19
CA THR A 516 -11.83 49.88 -49.01
C THR A 516 -10.83 49.74 -50.16
N SER A 517 -10.77 48.57 -50.81
CA SER A 517 -9.83 48.27 -51.90
C SER A 517 -9.93 49.19 -53.13
N ASP A 518 -10.90 50.10 -53.17
CA ASP A 518 -11.11 51.13 -54.20
C ASP A 518 -10.78 52.56 -53.69
N GLY A 519 -9.98 52.68 -52.63
CA GLY A 519 -9.38 53.95 -52.19
C GLY A 519 -10.32 54.99 -51.58
N THR A 520 -11.59 54.64 -51.30
CA THR A 520 -12.56 55.57 -50.70
C THR A 520 -12.62 55.40 -49.18
N TYR A 521 -12.51 56.51 -48.43
CA TYR A 521 -12.58 56.54 -46.96
C TYR A 521 -14.03 56.36 -46.48
N ALA A 522 -14.34 55.26 -45.79
CA ALA A 522 -15.65 55.03 -45.20
C ALA A 522 -15.62 55.32 -43.69
N THR A 523 -16.54 56.17 -43.22
CA THR A 523 -16.80 56.39 -41.79
C THR A 523 -18.08 55.64 -41.41
N GLN A 524 -17.97 54.65 -40.51
CA GLN A 524 -19.16 53.94 -40.00
C GLN A 524 -19.86 54.79 -38.94
N SER A 525 -21.01 55.34 -39.30
CA SER A 525 -21.99 55.85 -38.33
C SER A 525 -22.78 54.67 -37.75
N ALA A 526 -22.68 54.50 -36.43
CA ALA A 526 -23.30 53.41 -35.69
C ALA A 526 -24.83 53.56 -35.61
N PHE A 527 -25.56 52.94 -36.54
CA PHE A 527 -26.96 52.62 -36.35
C PHE A 527 -27.25 51.19 -36.81
N SER A 528 -27.72 50.38 -35.86
CA SER A 528 -28.37 49.08 -36.02
C SER A 528 -27.60 47.99 -36.79
N THR A 529 -26.78 47.24 -36.05
CA THR A 529 -26.61 45.80 -36.32
C THR A 529 -27.14 45.01 -35.12
N THR A 530 -28.05 44.10 -35.40
CA THR A 530 -28.57 43.11 -34.45
C THR A 530 -27.41 42.27 -33.93
N ALA A 531 -27.16 42.34 -32.62
CA ALA A 531 -26.08 41.63 -31.96
C ALA A 531 -26.34 40.12 -31.94
N GLU A 532 -25.72 39.39 -32.87
CA GLU A 532 -25.45 37.97 -32.69
C GLU A 532 -24.32 37.80 -31.67
N GLY A 533 -24.62 37.11 -30.56
CA GLY A 533 -23.66 36.75 -29.52
C GLY A 533 -23.36 37.85 -28.50
N ARG A 534 -24.19 37.96 -27.45
CA ARG A 534 -23.83 38.72 -26.23
C ARG A 534 -22.52 38.14 -25.66
N LYS A 535 -21.39 38.82 -25.88
CA LYS A 535 -20.24 38.70 -24.98
C LYS A 535 -20.69 39.21 -23.62
N GLU A 536 -20.83 38.32 -22.65
CA GLU A 536 -21.16 38.70 -21.27
C GLU A 536 -20.13 39.73 -20.77
N GLU A 537 -20.59 40.93 -20.43
CA GLU A 537 -19.77 41.92 -19.75
C GLU A 537 -19.28 41.35 -18.41
N LYS A 538 -17.99 41.54 -18.09
CA LYS A 538 -17.40 41.06 -16.83
C LYS A 538 -18.15 41.65 -15.63
N ARG A 539 -18.96 40.83 -14.97
CA ARG A 539 -19.60 41.17 -13.70
C ARG A 539 -18.57 41.16 -12.58
N PRO A 540 -18.71 42.02 -11.55
CA PRO A 540 -17.95 41.87 -10.31
C PRO A 540 -18.19 40.47 -9.71
N PRO A 541 -17.17 39.85 -9.08
CA PRO A 541 -17.22 38.44 -8.69
C PRO A 541 -18.36 38.13 -7.71
N LEU A 542 -18.62 38.99 -6.74
CA LEU A 542 -19.72 38.79 -5.78
C LEU A 542 -21.10 38.84 -6.44
N VAL A 543 -21.29 39.72 -7.42
CA VAL A 543 -22.55 39.84 -8.17
C VAL A 543 -22.74 38.65 -9.08
N GLN A 544 -21.66 38.18 -9.71
CA GLN A 544 -21.69 36.97 -10.54
C GLN A 544 -22.16 35.75 -9.74
N TYR A 545 -21.61 35.51 -8.53
CA TYR A 545 -22.05 34.38 -7.70
C TYR A 545 -23.53 34.44 -7.31
N MET A 546 -24.05 35.64 -7.03
CA MET A 546 -25.47 35.84 -6.73
C MET A 546 -26.34 35.59 -7.97
N MET A 547 -25.87 35.94 -9.17
CA MET A 547 -26.56 35.64 -10.43
C MET A 547 -26.56 34.15 -10.76
N ASP A 548 -25.47 33.45 -10.45
CA ASP A 548 -25.31 32.00 -10.61
C ASP A 548 -26.14 31.19 -9.58
N GLY A 549 -26.81 31.89 -8.65
CA GLY A 549 -27.78 31.32 -7.71
C GLY A 549 -27.25 31.00 -6.32
N ASP A 550 -25.98 31.32 -6.01
CA ASP A 550 -25.37 31.05 -4.71
C ASP A 550 -25.62 32.18 -3.70
N PHE A 551 -26.87 32.31 -3.23
CA PHE A 551 -27.27 33.36 -2.27
C PHE A 551 -26.67 33.25 -0.88
N PHE A 552 -26.06 32.11 -0.54
CA PHE A 552 -25.38 31.92 0.74
C PHE A 552 -24.19 32.88 0.94
N ILE A 553 -23.55 33.33 -0.15
CA ILE A 553 -22.52 34.38 -0.08
C ILE A 553 -23.13 35.70 0.40
N GLY A 554 -24.36 36.02 -0.02
CA GLY A 554 -25.10 37.21 0.39
C GLY A 554 -25.45 37.20 1.87
N ALA A 555 -25.89 36.05 2.40
CA ALA A 555 -26.13 35.88 3.84
C ALA A 555 -24.84 36.01 4.67
N SER A 556 -23.73 35.48 4.16
CA SER A 556 -22.40 35.59 4.78
C SER A 556 -21.88 37.03 4.76
N LEU A 557 -22.09 37.75 3.65
CA LEU A 557 -21.78 39.17 3.49
C LEU A 557 -22.58 40.03 4.47
N ALA A 558 -23.90 39.82 4.57
CA ALA A 558 -24.76 40.54 5.50
C ALA A 558 -24.31 40.34 6.96
N THR A 559 -23.96 39.11 7.33
CA THR A 559 -23.42 38.80 8.67
C THR A 559 -22.10 39.54 8.91
N THR A 560 -21.21 39.58 7.92
CA THR A 560 -19.90 40.23 8.00
C THR A 560 -20.04 41.75 8.18
N ILE A 561 -20.84 42.39 7.32
CA ILE A 561 -21.07 43.84 7.38
C ILE A 561 -21.79 44.23 8.68
N ALA A 562 -22.74 43.41 9.16
CA ALA A 562 -23.42 43.67 10.44
C ALA A 562 -22.43 43.70 11.61
N LYS A 563 -21.49 42.73 11.66
CA LYS A 563 -20.43 42.71 12.67
C LYS A 563 -19.54 43.94 12.61
N LEU A 564 -19.06 44.30 11.42
CA LEU A 564 -18.21 45.46 11.20
C LEU A 564 -18.90 46.76 11.62
N ALA A 565 -20.17 46.94 11.26
CA ALA A 565 -20.94 48.13 11.58
C ALA A 565 -21.23 48.26 13.09
N LEU A 566 -21.54 47.15 13.77
CA LEU A 566 -21.73 47.14 15.23
C LEU A 566 -20.41 47.39 15.99
N ARG A 567 -19.29 46.85 15.49
CA ARG A 567 -17.96 47.06 16.05
C ARG A 567 -17.48 48.49 15.84
N TYR A 568 -17.66 49.05 14.63
CA TYR A 568 -17.34 50.44 14.33
C TYR A 568 -18.11 51.41 15.24
N LYS A 569 -19.40 51.15 15.49
CA LYS A 569 -20.20 51.94 16.45
C LYS A 569 -19.65 51.91 17.89
N SER A 570 -19.00 50.82 18.30
CA SER A 570 -18.36 50.73 19.62
C SER A 570 -17.00 51.42 19.70
N LEU A 571 -16.32 51.60 18.57
CA LEU A 571 -14.98 52.20 18.49
C LEU A 571 -15.02 53.69 18.14
N GLU A 572 -16.02 54.13 17.37
CA GLU A 572 -16.13 55.49 16.86
C GLU A 572 -17.01 56.37 17.76
N ASN A 573 -16.40 57.41 18.33
CA ASN A 573 -17.09 58.36 19.20
C ASN A 573 -17.98 59.34 18.42
N ASN A 574 -17.76 59.51 17.12
CA ASN A 574 -18.57 60.39 16.27
C ASN A 574 -19.83 59.67 15.74
N PRO A 575 -21.05 60.08 16.16
CA PRO A 575 -22.28 59.43 15.74
C PRO A 575 -22.56 59.58 14.24
N GLN A 576 -22.09 60.65 13.58
CA GLN A 576 -22.34 60.87 12.15
C GLN A 576 -21.62 59.84 11.28
N LYS A 577 -20.35 59.56 11.57
CA LYS A 577 -19.56 58.56 10.83
C LYS A 577 -20.09 57.14 11.08
N SER A 578 -20.44 56.83 12.34
CA SER A 578 -21.06 55.55 12.68
C SER A 578 -22.39 55.36 11.96
N ASN A 579 -23.26 56.37 11.93
CA ASN A 579 -24.55 56.29 11.26
C ASN A 579 -24.41 56.18 9.74
N LYS A 580 -23.42 56.85 9.13
CA LYS A 580 -23.12 56.72 7.70
C LYS A 580 -22.76 55.28 7.33
N LEU A 581 -21.85 54.65 8.08
CA LEU A 581 -21.44 53.26 7.84
C LEU A 581 -22.61 52.27 8.08
N GLN A 582 -23.45 52.53 9.09
CA GLN A 582 -24.65 51.72 9.33
C GLN A 582 -25.70 51.85 8.22
N ALA A 583 -25.96 53.06 7.74
CA ALA A 583 -26.89 53.30 6.63
C ALA A 583 -26.39 52.61 5.36
N GLU A 584 -25.09 52.69 5.08
CA GLU A 584 -24.49 51.99 3.96
C GLU A 584 -24.61 50.47 4.08
N ALA A 585 -24.34 49.91 5.26
CA ALA A 585 -24.53 48.49 5.53
C ALA A 585 -25.97 48.02 5.26
N MET A 586 -26.96 48.82 5.68
CA MET A 586 -28.38 48.54 5.42
C MET A 586 -28.73 48.64 3.94
N LEU A 587 -28.12 49.58 3.20
CA LEU A 587 -28.33 49.73 1.76
C LEU A 587 -27.81 48.50 0.99
N VAL A 588 -26.63 48.00 1.34
CA VAL A 588 -26.06 46.78 0.73
C VAL A 588 -26.97 45.58 0.98
N MET A 589 -27.39 45.35 2.23
CA MET A 589 -28.25 44.21 2.57
C MET A 589 -29.62 44.30 1.89
N SER A 590 -30.20 45.50 1.80
CA SER A 590 -31.48 45.72 1.11
C SER A 590 -31.35 45.50 -0.39
N SER A 591 -30.24 45.93 -0.99
CA SER A 591 -29.95 45.71 -2.41
C SER A 591 -29.80 44.21 -2.74
N VAL A 592 -29.15 43.43 -1.87
CA VAL A 592 -29.02 41.97 -2.04
C VAL A 592 -30.39 41.27 -1.93
N LEU A 593 -31.23 41.67 -0.97
CA LEU A 593 -32.60 41.13 -0.84
C LEU A 593 -33.46 41.47 -2.06
N GLN A 594 -33.33 42.69 -2.59
CA GLN A 594 -34.06 43.13 -3.77
C GLN A 594 -33.61 42.37 -5.02
N LEU A 595 -32.30 42.13 -5.17
CA LEU A 595 -31.74 41.32 -6.25
C LEU A 595 -32.21 39.86 -6.17
N GLY A 596 -32.21 39.25 -4.98
CA GLY A 596 -32.68 37.87 -4.79
C GLY A 596 -34.19 37.68 -5.03
N ARG A 597 -34.98 38.76 -4.98
CA ARG A 597 -36.44 38.75 -5.21
C ARG A 597 -36.85 39.20 -6.61
N SER A 598 -35.94 39.73 -7.42
CA SER A 598 -36.26 40.31 -8.74
C SER A 598 -36.49 39.26 -9.84
N GLY A 599 -36.09 38.00 -9.61
CA GLY A 599 -36.22 36.92 -10.60
C GLY A 599 -35.20 36.95 -11.74
N LEU A 600 -34.23 37.88 -11.70
CA LEU A 600 -33.08 37.93 -12.61
C LEU A 600 -32.04 36.80 -12.42
N PRO A 601 -31.77 36.30 -11.20
CA PRO A 601 -30.81 35.22 -10.97
C PRO A 601 -31.28 33.87 -11.52
N THR A 602 -30.33 32.99 -11.84
CA THR A 602 -30.60 31.63 -12.35
C THR A 602 -31.36 30.74 -11.36
N LYS A 603 -31.12 30.90 -10.06
CA LYS A 603 -31.88 30.26 -8.96
C LYS A 603 -32.42 31.32 -8.03
N ALA A 604 -33.66 31.14 -7.56
CA ALA A 604 -34.24 32.03 -6.55
C ALA A 604 -33.51 31.90 -5.21
N MET A 605 -33.48 32.99 -4.45
CA MET A 605 -32.90 33.02 -3.10
C MET A 605 -33.65 32.07 -2.16
N THR A 606 -32.90 31.31 -1.36
CA THR A 606 -33.49 30.40 -0.36
C THR A 606 -34.17 31.20 0.77
N HIS A 607 -35.16 30.59 1.41
CA HIS A 607 -35.88 31.23 2.52
C HIS A 607 -34.94 31.53 3.71
N ASP A 608 -34.07 30.58 4.04
CA ASP A 608 -33.10 30.69 5.13
C ASP A 608 -32.10 31.83 4.90
N ASP A 609 -31.61 32.00 3.67
CA ASP A 609 -30.71 33.11 3.32
C ASP A 609 -31.40 34.47 3.47
N ALA A 610 -32.65 34.56 3.00
CA ALA A 610 -33.45 35.78 3.09
C ALA A 610 -33.77 36.14 4.56
N GLU A 611 -34.10 35.14 5.39
CA GLU A 611 -34.35 35.34 6.82
C GLU A 611 -33.06 35.78 7.53
N ARG A 612 -31.91 35.17 7.20
CA ARG A 612 -30.62 35.53 7.79
C ARG A 612 -30.22 36.98 7.48
N ILE A 613 -30.40 37.43 6.23
CA ILE A 613 -30.13 38.83 5.84
C ILE A 613 -31.11 39.77 6.56
N SER A 614 -32.39 39.38 6.65
CA SER A 614 -33.42 40.15 7.36
C SER A 614 -33.12 40.28 8.86
N LEU A 615 -32.61 39.23 9.50
CA LEU A 615 -32.15 39.25 10.88
C LEU A 615 -30.98 40.23 11.07
N CYS A 616 -30.02 40.24 10.15
CA CYS A 616 -28.90 41.18 10.17
C CYS A 616 -29.40 42.64 10.04
N LEU A 617 -30.32 42.91 9.12
CA LEU A 617 -30.97 44.22 8.98
C LEU A 617 -31.68 44.67 10.26
N ARG A 618 -32.48 43.78 10.86
CA ARG A 618 -33.16 44.07 12.14
C ARG A 618 -32.17 44.34 13.27
N SER A 619 -31.05 43.61 13.31
CA SER A 619 -30.01 43.79 14.33
C SER A 619 -29.30 45.15 14.23
N LEU A 620 -29.18 45.70 13.02
CA LEU A 620 -28.61 47.04 12.80
C LEU A 620 -29.65 48.15 13.09
N ALA A 621 -30.92 47.92 12.74
CA ALA A 621 -32.00 48.88 12.97
C ALA A 621 -32.32 49.03 14.47
N CYS A 622 -32.36 47.91 15.19
CA CYS A 622 -32.65 47.83 16.62
C CYS A 622 -31.55 47.03 17.35
N PRO A 623 -30.38 47.64 17.63
CA PRO A 623 -29.28 46.95 18.30
C PRO A 623 -29.62 46.68 19.76
N THR A 624 -29.84 45.40 20.11
CA THR A 624 -29.95 44.96 21.50
C THR A 624 -28.56 44.59 22.06
N PRO A 625 -28.30 44.81 23.36
CA PRO A 625 -26.99 44.53 23.96
C PRO A 625 -26.61 43.04 23.92
N LEU A 626 -27.61 42.14 23.89
CA LEU A 626 -27.39 40.70 23.70
C LEU A 626 -26.88 40.38 22.29
N LEU A 627 -27.57 40.89 21.25
CA LEU A 627 -27.14 40.68 19.86
C LEU A 627 -25.76 41.27 19.60
N GLN A 628 -25.46 42.44 20.17
CA GLN A 628 -24.14 43.05 20.03
C GLN A 628 -23.03 42.13 20.57
N LYS A 629 -23.20 41.54 21.77
CA LYS A 629 -22.23 40.57 22.33
C LYS A 629 -22.07 39.32 21.47
N VAL A 630 -23.16 38.81 20.90
CA VAL A 630 -23.14 37.61 20.03
C VAL A 630 -22.35 37.87 18.76
N PHE A 631 -22.58 39.01 18.10
CA PHE A 631 -21.89 39.38 16.86
C PHE A 631 -20.43 39.80 17.09
N THR A 632 -20.08 40.43 18.22
CA THR A 632 -18.71 40.90 18.46
C THR A 632 -17.79 39.84 19.04
N ASN A 633 -18.25 39.03 20.00
CA ASN A 633 -17.39 38.13 20.79
C ASN A 633 -17.77 36.64 20.60
N GLY A 634 -19.07 36.32 20.53
CA GLY A 634 -19.55 34.94 20.52
C GLY A 634 -19.03 34.11 19.34
N CYS A 635 -18.89 34.73 18.16
CA CYS A 635 -18.36 34.07 16.97
C CYS A 635 -16.88 33.68 17.10
N ARG A 636 -16.07 34.51 17.75
CA ARG A 636 -14.63 34.27 17.97
C ARG A 636 -14.40 33.16 18.98
N GLU A 637 -15.13 33.19 20.10
CA GLU A 637 -15.04 32.16 21.14
C GLU A 637 -15.42 30.77 20.60
N ALA A 638 -16.44 30.71 19.74
CA ALA A 638 -16.86 29.46 19.11
C ALA A 638 -15.75 28.85 18.24
N LEU A 639 -15.01 29.66 17.47
CA LEU A 639 -13.85 29.19 16.72
C LEU A 639 -12.75 28.66 17.67
N GLY A 640 -12.43 29.40 18.73
CA GLY A 640 -11.41 28.99 19.70
C GLY A 640 -11.73 27.63 20.35
N ARG A 641 -12.99 27.41 20.75
CA ARG A 641 -13.44 26.12 21.31
C ARG A 641 -13.35 24.97 20.29
N MET A 642 -13.71 25.24 19.03
CA MET A 642 -13.63 24.23 17.96
C MET A 642 -12.18 23.82 17.67
N LEU A 643 -11.24 24.77 17.57
CA LEU A 643 -9.83 24.48 17.33
C LEU A 643 -9.17 23.78 18.52
N ALA A 644 -9.50 24.18 19.76
CA ALA A 644 -9.01 23.51 20.96
C ALA A 644 -9.46 22.05 21.04
N ALA A 645 -10.73 21.77 20.71
CA ALA A 645 -11.25 20.41 20.67
C ALA A 645 -10.56 19.56 19.58
N LYS A 646 -10.29 20.14 18.41
CA LYS A 646 -9.57 19.45 17.33
C LYS A 646 -8.12 19.12 17.72
N ALA A 647 -7.41 20.06 18.33
CA ALA A 647 -6.03 19.83 18.78
C ALA A 647 -5.92 18.72 19.85
N GLU A 648 -6.92 18.64 20.73
CA GLU A 648 -7.03 17.58 21.74
C GLU A 648 -7.21 16.19 21.08
N GLU A 649 -8.06 16.10 20.07
CA GLU A 649 -8.31 14.88 19.28
C GLU A 649 -7.07 14.44 18.49
N ASP A 650 -6.39 15.38 17.82
CA ASP A 650 -5.18 15.09 17.06
C ASP A 650 -4.04 14.58 17.96
N SER A 651 -3.91 15.11 19.18
CA SER A 651 -2.94 14.64 20.18
C SER A 651 -3.23 13.21 20.66
N GLN A 652 -4.51 12.87 20.88
CA GLN A 652 -4.91 11.51 21.24
C GLN A 652 -4.63 10.52 20.09
N ASN A 653 -4.88 10.94 18.85
CA ASN A 653 -4.59 10.14 17.67
C ASN A 653 -3.10 9.86 17.45
N GLN A 654 -2.23 10.84 17.74
CA GLN A 654 -0.78 10.64 17.67
C GLN A 654 -0.29 9.67 18.76
N LYS A 655 -0.76 9.83 20.00
CA LYS A 655 -0.43 8.92 21.10
C LYS A 655 -0.86 7.48 20.86
N ALA A 656 -1.95 7.26 20.13
CA ALA A 656 -2.42 5.92 19.76
C ALA A 656 -1.59 5.28 18.61
N LYS A 657 -0.88 6.09 17.82
CA LYS A 657 0.01 5.61 16.74
C LYS A 657 1.42 5.29 17.24
N GLU A 658 1.87 6.00 18.27
CA GLU A 658 3.08 5.61 18.99
C GLU A 658 2.81 4.24 19.62
N LYS A 659 3.52 3.20 19.14
CA LYS A 659 3.55 1.91 19.84
C LYS A 659 3.87 2.23 21.30
N PRO A 660 3.12 1.70 22.28
CA PRO A 660 3.43 1.96 23.67
C PRO A 660 4.88 1.53 23.89
N GLY A 661 5.78 2.50 24.03
CA GLY A 661 7.14 2.22 24.46
C GLY A 661 7.00 1.46 25.76
N ASN A 662 7.58 0.26 25.84
CA ASN A 662 7.49 -0.59 27.02
C ASN A 662 7.76 0.25 28.27
N THR A 663 6.71 0.58 29.01
CA THR A 663 6.83 1.17 30.33
C THR A 663 7.21 0.03 31.25
N VAL A 664 8.50 -0.25 31.36
CA VAL A 664 9.03 -1.27 32.27
C VAL A 664 8.88 -0.75 33.69
N GLN A 665 8.34 -1.59 34.58
CA GLN A 665 8.17 -1.23 35.99
C GLN A 665 9.55 -1.17 36.66
N VAL A 666 9.76 -0.25 37.61
CA VAL A 666 11.07 -0.05 38.26
C VAL A 666 11.57 -1.31 38.99
N ASP A 667 10.65 -2.19 39.38
CA ASP A 667 10.91 -3.44 40.11
C ASP A 667 11.00 -4.68 39.19
N ASP A 668 10.86 -4.54 37.87
CA ASP A 668 11.12 -5.65 36.95
C ASP A 668 12.60 -6.04 37.01
N ALA A 669 12.86 -7.34 37.18
CA ALA A 669 14.21 -7.85 37.37
C ALA A 669 15.12 -7.46 36.19
N ILE A 670 16.24 -6.80 36.51
CA ILE A 670 17.28 -6.46 35.53
C ILE A 670 17.82 -7.76 34.94
N GLN A 671 17.52 -8.00 33.66
CA GLN A 671 18.02 -9.17 32.96
C GLN A 671 19.50 -8.96 32.63
N PHE A 672 20.38 -9.67 33.34
CA PHE A 672 21.82 -9.63 33.09
C PHE A 672 22.16 -10.44 31.84
N LEU A 673 22.61 -9.74 30.80
CA LEU A 673 22.94 -10.26 29.46
C LEU A 673 23.89 -11.48 29.47
N GLN A 674 24.70 -11.63 30.52
CA GLN A 674 25.73 -12.68 30.64
C GLN A 674 25.19 -14.03 31.16
N LEU A 675 23.94 -14.09 31.64
CA LEU A 675 23.35 -15.29 32.24
C LEU A 675 22.36 -16.03 31.31
N ASN A 676 22.08 -15.50 30.12
CA ASN A 676 21.24 -16.18 29.13
C ASN A 676 22.08 -17.18 28.32
N ARG A 677 22.02 -18.46 28.68
CA ARG A 677 22.57 -19.54 27.86
C ARG A 677 21.60 -19.85 26.72
N GLY A 678 21.93 -19.35 25.53
CA GLY A 678 21.36 -19.83 24.27
C GLY A 678 20.65 -18.73 23.49
N SER A 679 21.43 -18.11 22.59
CA SER A 679 20.98 -17.49 21.34
C SER A 679 19.87 -16.44 21.45
N ASP A 680 20.25 -15.17 21.54
CA ASP A 680 19.72 -14.17 20.59
C ASP A 680 20.67 -12.96 20.54
N LEU A 681 21.34 -12.81 19.37
CA LEU A 681 22.14 -11.64 19.02
C LEU A 681 21.22 -10.42 18.87
N THR A 682 21.07 -9.66 19.95
CA THR A 682 20.46 -8.33 19.90
C THR A 682 21.56 -7.28 19.76
N GLY A 683 21.94 -7.00 18.51
CA GLY A 683 23.00 -6.05 18.20
C GLY A 683 23.32 -5.92 16.72
N GLY A 684 22.30 -5.68 15.90
CA GLY A 684 22.39 -5.55 14.45
C GLY A 684 21.10 -6.04 13.83
N ALA A 685 20.73 -5.52 12.67
CA ALA A 685 19.60 -6.02 11.88
C ALA A 685 19.85 -7.50 11.53
N GLY A 686 19.46 -8.38 12.46
CA GLY A 686 19.53 -9.82 12.34
C GLY A 686 18.51 -10.26 11.32
N ASP A 687 18.95 -11.19 10.47
CA ASP A 687 18.27 -11.68 9.29
C ASP A 687 16.82 -12.09 9.60
N VAL A 688 15.86 -11.25 9.21
CA VAL A 688 14.42 -11.51 9.35
C VAL A 688 14.05 -12.86 8.74
N PHE A 689 14.81 -13.32 7.75
CA PHE A 689 14.61 -14.62 7.12
C PHE A 689 15.01 -15.79 8.03
N GLU A 690 16.18 -15.77 8.68
CA GLU A 690 16.53 -16.82 9.65
C GLU A 690 15.65 -16.78 10.89
N GLN A 691 15.23 -15.60 11.35
CA GLN A 691 14.34 -15.51 12.51
C GLN A 691 12.94 -16.06 12.19
N SER A 692 12.44 -15.81 10.98
CA SER A 692 11.16 -16.39 10.51
C SER A 692 11.27 -17.89 10.23
N LEU A 693 12.39 -18.34 9.66
CA LEU A 693 12.64 -19.75 9.39
C LEU A 693 12.88 -20.54 10.69
N THR A 694 13.52 -19.95 11.69
CA THR A 694 13.71 -20.57 13.01
C THR A 694 12.39 -20.65 13.75
N VAL A 695 11.51 -19.65 13.65
CA VAL A 695 10.13 -19.73 14.17
C VAL A 695 9.28 -20.76 13.43
N ALA A 696 9.50 -20.96 12.13
CA ALA A 696 8.77 -21.93 11.31
C ALA A 696 9.28 -23.38 11.41
N VAL A 697 10.59 -23.57 11.66
CA VAL A 697 11.26 -24.88 11.70
C VAL A 697 11.44 -25.39 13.14
N ALA A 698 11.63 -24.50 14.11
CA ALA A 698 11.61 -24.86 15.52
C ALA A 698 10.16 -24.99 15.99
N GLY A 699 9.53 -26.13 15.67
CA GLY A 699 8.41 -26.62 16.48
C GLY A 699 8.79 -26.47 17.96
N ARG A 700 7.97 -25.74 18.71
CA ARG A 700 8.20 -25.24 20.09
C ARG A 700 9.23 -26.05 20.87
N PRO A 701 10.31 -25.44 21.39
CA PRO A 701 11.21 -26.14 22.29
C PRO A 701 10.52 -26.34 23.64
N GLY A 702 10.45 -27.60 24.09
CA GLY A 702 10.38 -27.94 25.50
C GLY A 702 9.02 -27.77 26.18
N ALA A 703 8.31 -28.89 26.31
CA ALA A 703 7.31 -29.09 27.34
C ALA A 703 7.93 -28.91 28.74
N THR A 704 7.67 -27.78 29.39
CA THR A 704 7.42 -27.70 30.84
C THR A 704 6.83 -26.33 31.18
N GLY A 705 5.55 -26.30 31.54
CA GLY A 705 5.12 -25.39 32.61
C GLY A 705 4.34 -24.12 32.28
N ASP A 706 4.01 -23.81 31.02
CA ASP A 706 3.06 -22.74 30.72
C ASP A 706 1.81 -23.31 30.06
N THR A 707 0.70 -23.20 30.77
CA THR A 707 -0.65 -23.43 30.25
C THR A 707 -0.80 -22.73 28.89
N PRO A 708 -1.27 -23.42 27.84
CA PRO A 708 -1.55 -22.75 26.58
C PRO A 708 -2.56 -21.66 26.86
N SER A 709 -2.29 -20.46 26.36
CA SER A 709 -3.24 -19.35 26.37
C SER A 709 -4.62 -19.87 25.89
N PRO A 710 -5.73 -19.51 26.56
CA PRO A 710 -7.05 -20.11 26.34
C PRO A 710 -7.64 -19.84 24.94
N SER A 711 -6.91 -19.16 24.04
CA SER A 711 -7.34 -18.72 22.73
C SER A 711 -7.00 -19.65 21.57
N ALA A 712 -6.07 -20.61 21.74
CA ALA A 712 -5.72 -21.53 20.64
C ALA A 712 -6.79 -22.61 20.45
N LEU A 713 -7.35 -23.11 21.56
CA LEU A 713 -8.41 -24.13 21.56
C LEU A 713 -9.79 -23.57 21.18
N SER A 714 -10.00 -22.24 21.29
CA SER A 714 -11.25 -21.60 20.85
C SER A 714 -11.38 -21.50 19.32
N LYS A 715 -10.33 -21.82 18.57
CA LYS A 715 -10.30 -21.81 17.09
C LYS A 715 -10.39 -23.21 16.49
N VAL A 716 -10.61 -24.25 17.31
CA VAL A 716 -10.81 -25.62 16.84
C VAL A 716 -12.27 -25.78 16.44
N THR A 717 -12.50 -26.13 15.17
CA THR A 717 -13.83 -26.41 14.63
C THR A 717 -13.99 -27.92 14.51
N GLN A 718 -14.98 -28.47 15.21
CA GLN A 718 -15.34 -29.88 15.08
C GLN A 718 -16.02 -30.11 13.71
N LEU A 719 -15.50 -31.08 12.94
CA LEU A 719 -15.99 -31.37 11.59
C LEU A 719 -16.89 -32.60 11.52
N THR A 720 -16.68 -33.60 12.39
CA THR A 720 -17.53 -34.80 12.47
C THR A 720 -18.00 -35.07 13.89
N GLY A 721 -19.07 -35.84 14.03
CA GLY A 721 -19.62 -36.23 15.33
C GLY A 721 -18.76 -37.30 16.01
N PHE A 722 -18.88 -37.41 17.33
CA PHE A 722 -18.20 -38.47 18.10
C PHE A 722 -18.71 -39.88 17.81
N SER A 723 -19.83 -40.00 17.09
CA SER A 723 -20.44 -41.28 16.70
C SER A 723 -20.04 -41.72 15.29
N ASP A 724 -19.31 -40.89 14.55
CA ASP A 724 -18.90 -41.20 13.19
C ASP A 724 -17.67 -42.13 13.21
N PRO A 725 -17.53 -43.06 12.25
CA PRO A 725 -16.40 -43.99 12.19
C PRO A 725 -15.02 -43.31 12.16
N VAL A 726 -14.98 -42.09 11.62
CA VAL A 726 -13.80 -41.23 11.56
C VAL A 726 -14.12 -39.91 12.23
N TYR A 727 -13.38 -39.60 13.29
CA TYR A 727 -13.47 -38.32 13.96
C TYR A 727 -12.51 -37.31 13.34
N ALA A 728 -12.98 -36.09 13.06
CA ALA A 728 -12.17 -35.03 12.49
C ALA A 728 -12.42 -33.68 13.17
N GLU A 729 -11.34 -32.97 13.46
CA GLU A 729 -11.34 -31.59 13.96
C GLU A 729 -10.30 -30.77 13.21
N ALA A 730 -10.61 -29.51 12.93
CA ALA A 730 -9.74 -28.61 12.18
C ALA A 730 -9.37 -27.37 12.99
N LEU A 731 -8.08 -27.03 12.95
CA LEU A 731 -7.54 -25.78 13.45
C LEU A 731 -7.25 -24.85 12.27
N VAL A 732 -7.86 -23.67 12.28
CA VAL A 732 -7.72 -22.67 11.22
C VAL A 732 -6.67 -21.62 11.59
N HIS A 733 -5.60 -21.53 10.81
CA HIS A 733 -4.60 -20.47 10.92
C HIS A 733 -4.71 -19.51 9.74
N VAL A 734 -4.95 -18.24 10.02
CA VAL A 734 -5.08 -17.18 9.00
C VAL A 734 -3.80 -16.35 8.98
N ASN A 735 -3.04 -16.42 7.88
CA ASN A 735 -1.79 -15.71 7.66
C ASN A 735 -1.91 -14.81 6.42
N GLN A 736 -2.45 -13.59 6.58
CA GLN A 736 -2.64 -12.58 5.53
C GLN A 736 -3.29 -13.10 4.23
N TYR A 737 -2.52 -13.75 3.35
CA TYR A 737 -2.94 -14.29 2.06
C TYR A 737 -3.20 -15.80 2.06
N ASP A 738 -2.66 -16.52 3.05
CA ASP A 738 -2.72 -17.97 3.16
C ASP A 738 -3.49 -18.40 4.41
N ILE A 739 -4.42 -19.33 4.25
CA ILE A 739 -5.13 -20.02 5.32
C ILE A 739 -4.56 -21.43 5.39
N VAL A 740 -4.00 -21.79 6.54
CA VAL A 740 -3.51 -23.13 6.82
C VAL A 740 -4.54 -23.83 7.69
N LEU A 741 -5.14 -24.89 7.15
CA LEU A 741 -6.02 -25.79 7.87
C LEU A 741 -5.20 -26.97 8.36
N ASP A 742 -5.12 -27.15 9.68
CA ASP A 742 -4.56 -28.36 10.28
C ASP A 742 -5.72 -29.26 10.74
N VAL A 743 -5.97 -30.34 10.01
CA VAL A 743 -7.08 -31.27 10.24
C VAL A 743 -6.54 -32.52 10.91
N LEU A 744 -6.94 -32.74 12.15
CA LEU A 744 -6.70 -33.98 12.86
C LEU A 744 -7.78 -34.99 12.47
N ILE A 745 -7.37 -36.16 12.01
CA ILE A 745 -8.24 -37.28 11.66
C ILE A 745 -7.91 -38.45 12.58
N VAL A 746 -8.94 -39.02 13.22
CA VAL A 746 -8.83 -40.13 14.17
C VAL A 746 -9.72 -41.28 13.69
N ASN A 747 -9.12 -42.46 13.52
CA ASN A 747 -9.89 -43.67 13.26
C ASN A 747 -10.53 -44.15 14.56
N GLN A 748 -11.86 -44.21 14.64
CA GLN A 748 -12.54 -44.75 15.83
C GLN A 748 -12.85 -46.24 15.71
N THR A 749 -12.66 -46.84 14.54
CA THR A 749 -12.95 -48.24 14.25
C THR A 749 -11.82 -49.18 14.67
N GLU A 750 -12.14 -50.48 14.73
CA GLU A 750 -11.16 -51.54 14.99
C GLU A 750 -10.47 -52.05 13.71
N ASP A 751 -10.88 -51.55 12.54
CA ASP A 751 -10.35 -51.93 11.24
C ASP A 751 -9.30 -50.92 10.74
N THR A 752 -8.40 -51.37 9.86
CA THR A 752 -7.46 -50.48 9.17
C THR A 752 -8.16 -49.75 8.03
N LEU A 753 -8.15 -48.41 8.06
CA LEU A 753 -8.68 -47.58 6.99
C LEU A 753 -7.60 -47.34 5.95
N GLN A 754 -7.83 -47.81 4.72
CA GLN A 754 -6.95 -47.61 3.58
C GLN A 754 -7.44 -46.43 2.75
N ASN A 755 -6.51 -45.74 2.08
CA ASN A 755 -6.81 -44.60 1.20
C ASN A 755 -7.66 -43.49 1.85
N CYS A 756 -7.53 -43.25 3.16
CA CYS A 756 -8.25 -42.20 3.86
C CYS A 756 -7.82 -40.83 3.30
N THR A 757 -8.71 -40.19 2.54
CA THR A 757 -8.43 -38.99 1.76
C THR A 757 -9.38 -37.89 2.20
N LEU A 758 -8.80 -36.74 2.55
CA LEU A 758 -9.55 -35.51 2.84
C LEU A 758 -9.77 -34.73 1.55
N GLU A 759 -11.01 -34.71 1.06
CA GLU A 759 -11.42 -33.91 -0.08
C GLU A 759 -12.02 -32.60 0.42
N LEU A 760 -11.36 -31.49 0.11
CA LEU A 760 -11.85 -30.14 0.43
C LEU A 760 -12.28 -29.42 -0.85
N ALA A 761 -13.39 -28.71 -0.76
CA ALA A 761 -13.89 -27.78 -1.74
C ALA A 761 -14.14 -26.43 -1.08
N THR A 762 -13.95 -25.36 -1.84
CA THR A 762 -14.10 -23.99 -1.37
C THR A 762 -15.24 -23.30 -2.10
N MET A 763 -16.03 -22.51 -1.38
CA MET A 763 -17.02 -21.60 -1.92
C MET A 763 -16.53 -20.16 -1.74
N GLY A 764 -16.72 -19.33 -2.77
CA GLY A 764 -16.21 -17.95 -2.84
C GLY A 764 -14.82 -17.87 -3.46
N ASP A 765 -14.14 -16.75 -3.26
CA ASP A 765 -12.81 -16.45 -3.82
C ASP A 765 -11.65 -17.07 -3.03
N LEU A 766 -11.83 -18.32 -2.58
CA LEU A 766 -10.80 -19.12 -1.93
C LEU A 766 -10.31 -20.19 -2.90
N LYS A 767 -8.99 -20.33 -3.05
CA LYS A 767 -8.36 -21.34 -3.93
C LYS A 767 -7.58 -22.34 -3.10
N LEU A 768 -8.01 -23.60 -3.11
CA LEU A 768 -7.22 -24.70 -2.55
C LEU A 768 -5.95 -24.89 -3.38
N VAL A 769 -4.78 -24.73 -2.75
CA VAL A 769 -3.48 -24.81 -3.43
C VAL A 769 -2.98 -26.24 -3.49
N GLU A 770 -3.24 -27.02 -2.44
CA GLU A 770 -2.73 -28.38 -2.27
C GLU A 770 -3.84 -29.33 -1.85
N ARG A 771 -3.99 -30.44 -2.58
CA ARG A 771 -4.89 -31.52 -2.18
C ARG A 771 -4.16 -32.48 -1.25
N PRO A 772 -4.71 -32.77 -0.06
CA PRO A 772 -4.15 -33.76 0.85
C PRO A 772 -3.90 -35.12 0.20
N GLN A 773 -2.77 -35.74 0.52
CA GLN A 773 -2.48 -37.10 0.06
C GLN A 773 -3.28 -38.14 0.87
N PRO A 774 -3.69 -39.25 0.25
CA PRO A 774 -4.32 -40.35 0.97
C PRO A 774 -3.40 -40.94 2.03
N ILE A 775 -3.93 -41.18 3.22
CA ILE A 775 -3.21 -41.79 4.35
C ILE A 775 -3.83 -43.14 4.72
N VAL A 776 -3.02 -44.04 5.26
CA VAL A 776 -3.49 -45.31 5.84
C VAL A 776 -3.51 -45.14 7.36
N LEU A 777 -4.67 -45.33 7.97
CA LEU A 777 -4.85 -45.21 9.43
C LEU A 777 -5.04 -46.59 10.05
N ALA A 778 -4.19 -46.91 11.02
CA ALA A 778 -4.35 -48.12 11.82
C ALA A 778 -5.56 -48.00 12.77
N PRO A 779 -6.04 -49.12 13.36
CA PRO A 779 -7.14 -49.11 14.32
C PRO A 779 -6.82 -48.18 15.50
N ARG A 780 -7.73 -47.25 15.82
CA ARG A 780 -7.56 -46.24 16.89
C ARG A 780 -6.37 -45.29 16.74
N ASP A 781 -5.78 -45.22 15.55
CA ASP A 781 -4.68 -44.32 15.25
C ASP A 781 -5.18 -42.95 14.78
N PHE A 782 -4.29 -41.95 14.82
CA PHE A 782 -4.60 -40.59 14.40
C PHE A 782 -3.51 -40.02 13.50
N ALA A 783 -3.89 -39.11 12.61
CA ALA A 783 -2.96 -38.36 11.77
C ALA A 783 -3.43 -36.91 11.62
N SER A 784 -2.48 -35.99 11.52
CA SER A 784 -2.73 -34.59 11.19
C SER A 784 -2.39 -34.34 9.72
N ILE A 785 -3.31 -33.70 9.02
CA ILE A 785 -3.21 -33.31 7.62
C ILE A 785 -3.24 -31.80 7.53
N LYS A 786 -2.27 -31.22 6.83
CA LYS A 786 -2.24 -29.77 6.57
C LYS A 786 -2.71 -29.48 5.16
N ALA A 787 -3.69 -28.58 5.02
CA ALA A 787 -4.19 -28.09 3.75
C ALA A 787 -4.03 -26.58 3.67
N ASN A 788 -3.43 -26.10 2.58
CA ASN A 788 -3.20 -24.68 2.33
C ASN A 788 -4.24 -24.12 1.36
N VAL A 789 -4.93 -23.06 1.78
CA VAL A 789 -5.96 -22.37 1.00
C VAL A 789 -5.55 -20.91 0.83
N LYS A 790 -5.49 -20.45 -0.41
CA LYS A 790 -5.18 -19.05 -0.74
C LYS A 790 -6.42 -18.19 -0.78
N VAL A 791 -6.33 -17.01 -0.18
CA VAL A 791 -7.36 -15.98 -0.18
C VAL A 791 -7.13 -15.06 -1.37
N ALA A 792 -8.08 -15.03 -2.31
CA ALA A 792 -8.00 -14.12 -3.45
C ALA A 792 -8.80 -12.82 -3.23
N SER A 793 -9.77 -12.82 -2.32
CA SER A 793 -10.64 -11.67 -2.03
C SER A 793 -11.09 -11.64 -0.58
N THR A 794 -11.56 -10.49 -0.11
CA THR A 794 -12.07 -10.25 1.26
C THR A 794 -13.52 -10.67 1.45
N GLU A 795 -13.95 -11.77 0.83
CA GLU A 795 -15.32 -12.27 1.00
C GLU A 795 -15.37 -13.33 2.09
N ASN A 796 -16.53 -13.51 2.74
CA ASN A 796 -16.74 -14.67 3.58
C ASN A 796 -16.61 -15.94 2.72
N GLY A 797 -15.62 -16.75 3.04
CA GLY A 797 -15.39 -18.02 2.37
C GLY A 797 -15.90 -19.19 3.21
N ILE A 798 -16.45 -20.20 2.54
CA ILE A 798 -16.88 -21.45 3.17
C ILE A 798 -16.01 -22.56 2.63
N ILE A 799 -15.46 -23.38 3.52
CA ILE A 799 -14.71 -24.58 3.16
C ILE A 799 -15.54 -25.77 3.60
N PHE A 800 -15.91 -26.62 2.66
CA PHE A 800 -16.68 -27.82 2.89
C PHE A 800 -15.93 -29.01 2.30
N GLY A 801 -16.25 -30.21 2.77
CA GLY A 801 -15.49 -31.38 2.34
C GLY A 801 -16.04 -32.69 2.84
N ASN A 802 -15.34 -33.76 2.48
CA ASN A 802 -15.68 -35.12 2.82
C ASN A 802 -14.40 -35.93 3.01
N ILE A 803 -14.45 -36.91 3.92
CA ILE A 803 -13.41 -37.91 4.10
C ILE A 803 -13.86 -39.18 3.41
N VAL A 804 -13.07 -39.65 2.45
CA VAL A 804 -13.30 -40.90 1.72
C VAL A 804 -12.29 -41.93 2.20
N TYR A 805 -12.75 -43.13 2.56
CA TYR A 805 -11.85 -44.22 2.96
C TYR A 805 -12.37 -45.59 2.54
N ASP A 806 -11.45 -46.55 2.43
CA ASP A 806 -11.71 -47.95 2.11
C ASP A 806 -11.42 -48.83 3.34
N VAL A 807 -12.32 -49.75 3.67
CA VAL A 807 -12.12 -50.71 4.77
C VAL A 807 -11.46 -51.98 4.21
N SER A 808 -10.38 -52.44 4.84
CA SER A 808 -9.67 -53.65 4.40
C SER A 808 -10.59 -54.88 4.43
N GLY A 809 -10.86 -55.48 3.27
CA GLY A 809 -11.58 -56.75 3.15
C GLY A 809 -13.02 -56.65 2.64
N ALA A 810 -13.58 -55.44 2.49
CA ALA A 810 -14.86 -55.22 1.79
C ALA A 810 -14.60 -54.90 0.31
N GLY A 811 -15.21 -55.65 -0.60
CA GLY A 811 -15.12 -55.37 -2.03
C GLY A 811 -15.82 -54.05 -2.38
N SER A 812 -15.07 -53.09 -2.93
CA SER A 812 -15.52 -51.88 -3.66
C SER A 812 -16.45 -50.85 -2.97
N ASP A 813 -16.83 -51.01 -1.71
CA ASP A 813 -17.69 -50.01 -1.03
C ASP A 813 -16.84 -48.89 -0.42
N ARG A 814 -16.67 -47.80 -1.17
CA ARG A 814 -16.06 -46.54 -0.69
C ARG A 814 -16.97 -45.90 0.34
N SER A 815 -16.50 -45.79 1.58
CA SER A 815 -17.23 -45.10 2.64
C SER A 815 -16.89 -43.62 2.63
N VAL A 816 -17.91 -42.77 2.76
CA VAL A 816 -17.77 -41.31 2.70
C VAL A 816 -18.40 -40.70 3.95
N VAL A 817 -17.63 -39.88 4.67
CA VAL A 817 -18.10 -39.07 5.79
C VAL A 817 -18.10 -37.61 5.34
N VAL A 818 -19.27 -36.97 5.37
CA VAL A 818 -19.41 -35.56 5.02
C VAL A 818 -19.03 -34.70 6.23
N LEU A 819 -18.18 -33.71 6.01
CA LEU A 819 -17.69 -32.81 7.05
C LEU A 819 -18.64 -31.63 7.23
N ASN A 820 -18.63 -31.07 8.43
CA ASN A 820 -19.28 -29.80 8.71
C ASN A 820 -18.52 -28.63 8.05
N ASP A 821 -19.24 -27.60 7.66
CA ASP A 821 -18.69 -26.47 6.91
C ASP A 821 -17.87 -25.53 7.81
N ILE A 822 -16.64 -25.23 7.39
CA ILE A 822 -15.77 -24.25 8.04
C ILE A 822 -16.06 -22.87 7.47
N HIS A 823 -16.53 -21.97 8.32
CA HIS A 823 -16.80 -20.58 7.97
C HIS A 823 -15.58 -19.72 8.29
N ILE A 824 -15.03 -19.04 7.29
CA ILE A 824 -13.92 -18.09 7.48
C ILE A 824 -14.51 -16.70 7.66
N ASP A 825 -14.30 -16.13 8.85
CA ASP A 825 -14.76 -14.79 9.20
C ASP A 825 -13.87 -13.71 8.56
N ILE A 826 -14.50 -12.73 7.88
CA ILE A 826 -13.82 -11.54 7.34
C ILE A 826 -13.13 -10.67 8.42
N MET A 827 -13.55 -10.80 9.68
CA MET A 827 -13.12 -9.93 10.77
C MET A 827 -11.62 -10.01 11.08
N ASP A 828 -10.99 -11.14 10.78
CA ASP A 828 -9.54 -11.32 10.93
C ASP A 828 -8.74 -10.46 9.94
N TYR A 829 -9.39 -9.97 8.86
CA TYR A 829 -8.77 -9.14 7.83
C TYR A 829 -9.02 -7.63 8.00
N ILE A 830 -9.88 -7.22 8.94
CA ILE A 830 -10.29 -5.80 9.10
C ILE A 830 -9.51 -5.15 10.23
N VAL A 831 -8.81 -4.07 9.90
CA VAL A 831 -8.01 -3.27 10.83
C VAL A 831 -8.66 -1.89 11.01
N PRO A 832 -8.74 -1.37 12.25
CA PRO A 832 -9.26 -0.04 12.50
C PRO A 832 -8.41 1.04 11.82
N ALA A 833 -9.05 1.97 11.13
CA ALA A 833 -8.40 3.08 10.42
C ALA A 833 -9.11 4.42 10.72
N THR A 834 -8.47 5.55 10.39
CA THR A 834 -9.04 6.90 10.56
C THR A 834 -9.04 7.65 9.24
N CYS A 835 -10.11 8.37 8.95
CA CYS A 835 -10.19 9.33 7.84
C CYS A 835 -10.86 10.62 8.30
N THR A 836 -10.69 11.70 7.54
CA THR A 836 -11.37 12.98 7.83
C THR A 836 -12.84 12.93 7.45
N ASP A 837 -13.70 13.74 8.06
CA ASP A 837 -15.14 13.78 7.73
C ASP A 837 -15.41 14.18 6.27
N ALA A 838 -14.53 15.00 5.67
CA ALA A 838 -14.62 15.37 4.26
C ALA A 838 -14.30 14.18 3.33
N GLU A 839 -13.22 13.46 3.62
CA GLU A 839 -12.86 12.23 2.89
C GLU A 839 -13.93 11.16 3.08
N PHE A 840 -14.47 11.00 4.29
CA PHE A 840 -15.57 10.09 4.56
C PHE A 840 -16.76 10.40 3.65
N ARG A 841 -17.20 11.66 3.55
CA ARG A 841 -18.32 12.06 2.67
C ARG A 841 -18.02 11.85 1.20
N GLN A 842 -16.79 12.09 0.77
CA GLN A 842 -16.37 11.85 -0.61
C GLN A 842 -16.41 10.35 -0.93
N MET A 843 -15.75 9.52 -0.13
CA MET A 843 -15.74 8.06 -0.30
C MET A 843 -17.16 7.49 -0.17
N TRP A 844 -17.97 8.05 0.75
CA TRP A 844 -19.37 7.65 0.90
C TRP A 844 -20.18 7.90 -0.37
N ALA A 845 -19.93 8.99 -1.09
CA ALA A 845 -20.59 9.28 -2.36
C ALA A 845 -20.02 8.45 -3.52
N GLU A 846 -18.74 8.12 -3.49
CA GLU A 846 -18.04 7.33 -4.52
C GLU A 846 -18.39 5.83 -4.46
N PHE A 847 -18.60 5.27 -3.26
CA PHE A 847 -18.85 3.84 -3.10
C PHE A 847 -20.24 3.45 -3.60
N GLU A 848 -20.25 2.54 -4.58
CA GLU A 848 -21.45 2.08 -5.27
C GLU A 848 -22.24 1.05 -4.45
N TRP A 849 -21.56 0.17 -3.71
CA TRP A 849 -22.19 -0.91 -2.96
C TRP A 849 -22.60 -0.46 -1.56
N GLU A 850 -23.89 -0.58 -1.28
CA GLU A 850 -24.47 -0.27 0.03
C GLU A 850 -25.25 -1.48 0.56
N ASN A 851 -25.00 -1.84 1.82
CA ASN A 851 -25.81 -2.78 2.58
C ASN A 851 -26.47 -2.09 3.76
N LYS A 852 -27.79 -2.24 3.90
CA LYS A 852 -28.57 -1.64 5.00
C LYS A 852 -29.03 -2.74 5.96
N VAL A 853 -28.50 -2.69 7.17
CA VAL A 853 -28.79 -3.64 8.24
C VAL A 853 -29.72 -2.99 9.27
N SER A 854 -30.86 -3.61 9.55
CA SER A 854 -31.76 -3.16 10.62
C SER A 854 -31.22 -3.56 11.99
N VAL A 855 -31.31 -2.68 12.97
CA VAL A 855 -30.86 -2.94 14.35
C VAL A 855 -31.99 -3.59 15.14
N ASN A 856 -31.81 -4.85 15.51
CA ASN A 856 -32.70 -5.61 16.39
C ASN A 856 -31.90 -6.17 17.57
N THR A 857 -31.91 -5.47 18.71
CA THR A 857 -31.13 -5.89 19.90
C THR A 857 -31.96 -5.92 21.17
N SER A 858 -31.45 -6.62 22.19
CA SER A 858 -31.97 -6.59 23.56
C SER A 858 -31.38 -5.46 24.40
N LEU A 859 -30.38 -4.72 23.89
CA LEU A 859 -29.73 -3.62 24.59
C LEU A 859 -30.64 -2.40 24.63
N SER A 860 -30.68 -1.74 25.78
CA SER A 860 -31.53 -0.57 26.04
C SER A 860 -30.76 0.76 26.07
N ASP A 861 -29.41 0.70 26.13
CA ASP A 861 -28.55 1.88 26.03
C ASP A 861 -27.92 2.02 24.64
N LEU A 862 -27.97 3.24 24.11
CA LEU A 862 -27.44 3.59 22.79
C LEU A 862 -25.91 3.48 22.76
N ARG A 863 -25.24 3.91 23.84
CA ARG A 863 -23.78 3.95 23.90
C ARG A 863 -23.19 2.56 24.09
N GLU A 864 -23.81 1.75 24.95
CA GLU A 864 -23.46 0.34 25.10
C GLU A 864 -23.58 -0.43 23.78
N TYR A 865 -24.63 -0.18 22.99
CA TYR A 865 -24.78 -0.78 21.66
C TYR A 865 -23.65 -0.36 20.70
N LEU A 866 -23.28 0.92 20.67
CA LEU A 866 -22.17 1.39 19.84
C LEU A 866 -20.83 0.76 20.29
N ALA A 867 -20.56 0.69 21.60
CA ALA A 867 -19.34 0.05 22.11
C ALA A 867 -19.29 -1.45 21.76
N HIS A 868 -20.42 -2.15 21.87
CA HIS A 868 -20.55 -3.54 21.45
C HIS A 868 -20.29 -3.72 19.96
N LEU A 869 -20.85 -2.83 19.12
CA LEU A 869 -20.65 -2.84 17.68
C LEU A 869 -19.19 -2.56 17.29
N LEU A 870 -18.53 -1.58 17.91
CA LEU A 870 -17.13 -1.27 17.65
C LEU A 870 -16.21 -2.44 18.03
N LYS A 871 -16.50 -3.10 19.15
CA LYS A 871 -15.76 -4.29 19.58
C LYS A 871 -15.96 -5.48 18.64
N SER A 872 -17.15 -5.64 18.07
CA SER A 872 -17.45 -6.78 17.19
C SER A 872 -17.00 -6.57 15.73
N THR A 873 -16.92 -5.31 15.28
CA THR A 873 -16.62 -4.96 13.88
C THR A 873 -15.21 -4.43 13.66
N ASN A 874 -14.37 -4.32 14.70
CA ASN A 874 -13.01 -3.76 14.64
C ASN A 874 -12.94 -2.40 13.91
N MET A 875 -14.07 -1.69 13.80
CA MET A 875 -14.13 -0.38 13.17
C MET A 875 -13.81 0.69 14.18
N ARG A 876 -13.27 1.81 13.69
CA ARG A 876 -13.04 2.97 14.51
C ARG A 876 -14.16 3.98 14.34
N CYS A 877 -14.68 4.51 15.44
CA CYS A 877 -15.65 5.60 15.41
C CYS A 877 -14.94 6.91 15.06
N LEU A 878 -15.46 7.62 14.06
CA LEU A 878 -14.97 8.93 13.61
C LEU A 878 -15.74 10.09 14.26
N THR A 879 -16.92 9.82 14.81
CA THR A 879 -17.75 10.86 15.43
C THR A 879 -17.18 11.21 16.81
N PRO A 880 -16.90 12.50 17.11
CA PRO A 880 -16.33 12.89 18.39
C PRO A 880 -17.23 12.54 19.56
N GLU A 881 -16.66 12.12 20.70
CA GLU A 881 -17.42 11.80 21.91
C GLU A 881 -18.29 12.96 22.40
N LYS A 882 -17.86 14.21 22.20
CA LYS A 882 -18.64 15.41 22.53
C LYS A 882 -19.94 15.50 21.71
N ALA A 883 -19.95 15.04 20.46
CA ALA A 883 -21.15 14.98 19.62
C ALA A 883 -22.07 13.79 19.98
N LEU A 884 -21.49 12.72 20.53
CA LEU A 884 -22.20 11.58 21.10
C LEU A 884 -22.66 11.84 22.55
N SER A 885 -22.24 12.97 23.14
CA SER A 885 -22.60 13.36 24.50
C SER A 885 -23.94 14.11 24.50
N GLY A 886 -24.95 13.50 25.12
CA GLY A 886 -26.29 14.06 25.25
C GLY A 886 -27.33 12.96 25.45
N GLN A 887 -28.42 13.28 26.14
CA GLN A 887 -29.59 12.40 26.25
C GLN A 887 -30.58 12.74 25.14
N CYS A 888 -30.14 12.64 23.90
CA CYS A 888 -31.05 12.65 22.76
C CYS A 888 -31.48 11.20 22.53
N GLY A 889 -32.79 10.93 22.42
CA GLY A 889 -33.31 9.60 22.08
C GLY A 889 -32.95 9.12 20.66
N PHE A 890 -31.92 9.71 20.05
CA PHE A 890 -31.39 9.43 18.72
C PHE A 890 -29.87 9.63 18.74
N MET A 891 -29.12 8.70 18.16
CA MET A 891 -27.67 8.75 18.01
C MET A 891 -27.28 8.34 16.59
N ALA A 892 -26.43 9.16 15.97
CA ALA A 892 -25.81 8.86 14.69
C ALA A 892 -24.28 8.86 14.82
N ALA A 893 -23.62 7.84 14.29
CA ALA A 893 -22.17 7.70 14.36
C ALA A 893 -21.59 7.20 13.03
N ASN A 894 -20.50 7.81 12.59
CA ASN A 894 -19.71 7.37 11.44
C ASN A 894 -18.57 6.46 11.92
N MET A 895 -18.33 5.36 11.22
CA MET A 895 -17.28 4.41 11.52
C MET A 895 -16.50 4.08 10.24
N TYR A 896 -15.21 3.79 10.40
CA TYR A 896 -14.33 3.47 9.28
C TYR A 896 -13.31 2.40 9.66
N ALA A 897 -12.98 1.55 8.68
CA ALA A 897 -11.98 0.51 8.79
C ALA A 897 -11.32 0.26 7.43
N LYS A 898 -10.18 -0.41 7.47
CA LYS A 898 -9.44 -0.81 6.27
C LYS A 898 -9.09 -2.29 6.34
N SER A 899 -9.22 -3.00 5.22
CA SER A 899 -8.76 -4.38 5.14
C SER A 899 -7.23 -4.45 5.08
N ILE A 900 -6.64 -5.59 5.44
CA ILE A 900 -5.20 -5.86 5.24
C ILE A 900 -4.80 -5.80 3.74
N PHE A 901 -5.77 -5.97 2.84
CA PHE A 901 -5.60 -5.84 1.39
C PHE A 901 -5.68 -4.38 0.92
N GLY A 902 -5.92 -3.45 1.84
CA GLY A 902 -5.97 -2.02 1.58
C GLY A 902 -7.32 -1.51 1.10
N GLU A 903 -8.39 -2.31 1.19
CA GLU A 903 -9.75 -1.90 0.83
C GLU A 903 -10.43 -1.12 1.96
N ASP A 904 -11.19 -0.09 1.59
CA ASP A 904 -11.85 0.82 2.53
C ASP A 904 -13.30 0.37 2.81
N ALA A 905 -13.67 0.34 4.10
CA ALA A 905 -15.02 0.02 4.56
C ALA A 905 -15.58 1.14 5.44
N LEU A 906 -16.73 1.70 5.05
CA LEU A 906 -17.42 2.79 5.74
C LEU A 906 -18.71 2.28 6.34
N ALA A 907 -19.06 2.74 7.55
CA ALA A 907 -20.35 2.48 8.15
C ALA A 907 -20.95 3.75 8.77
N ASN A 908 -22.26 3.92 8.60
CA ASN A 908 -23.05 4.94 9.26
C ASN A 908 -24.12 4.25 10.12
N LEU A 909 -24.02 4.45 11.43
CA LEU A 909 -24.96 3.98 12.42
C LEU A 909 -26.00 5.08 12.66
N SER A 910 -27.29 4.73 12.58
CA SER A 910 -28.41 5.60 12.96
C SER A 910 -29.37 4.82 13.86
N ILE A 911 -29.37 5.13 15.16
CA ILE A 911 -30.17 4.43 16.16
C ILE A 911 -31.00 5.39 17.01
N GLU A 912 -32.16 4.94 17.43
CA GLU A 912 -33.12 5.68 18.24
C GLU A 912 -33.65 4.83 19.39
N LYS A 913 -34.03 5.53 20.46
CA LYS A 913 -34.73 4.98 21.60
C LYS A 913 -36.07 5.71 21.72
N PRO A 914 -37.21 5.00 21.62
CA PRO A 914 -38.51 5.63 21.78
C PRO A 914 -38.68 6.20 23.19
N LEU A 915 -38.88 7.52 23.28
CA LEU A 915 -38.96 8.29 24.52
C LEU A 915 -40.06 7.82 25.49
N ASN A 916 -41.08 7.11 24.98
CA ASN A 916 -42.26 6.70 25.76
C ASN A 916 -42.05 5.44 26.61
N LYS A 917 -40.94 4.71 26.46
CA LYS A 917 -40.65 3.47 27.22
C LYS A 917 -39.16 3.38 27.56
N SER A 918 -38.82 3.51 28.84
CA SER A 918 -37.41 3.51 29.32
C SER A 918 -36.66 2.19 29.06
N ASP A 919 -37.39 1.08 28.92
CA ASP A 919 -36.85 -0.27 28.74
C ASP A 919 -37.07 -0.83 27.32
N ALA A 920 -37.45 0.04 26.37
CA ALA A 920 -37.58 -0.36 24.98
C ALA A 920 -36.21 -0.62 24.35
N PRO A 921 -36.09 -1.66 23.49
CA PRO A 921 -34.85 -1.95 22.78
C PRO A 921 -34.48 -0.80 21.84
N VAL A 922 -33.18 -0.68 21.59
CA VAL A 922 -32.66 0.25 20.57
C VAL A 922 -33.13 -0.19 19.19
N LEU A 923 -33.74 0.74 18.45
CA LEU A 923 -34.20 0.55 17.08
C LEU A 923 -33.33 1.40 16.15
N GLY A 924 -33.16 0.99 14.89
CA GLY A 924 -32.38 1.79 13.95
C GLY A 924 -31.91 1.03 12.73
N HIS A 925 -30.99 1.64 12.00
CA HIS A 925 -30.36 1.07 10.82
C HIS A 925 -28.88 1.42 10.76
N ILE A 926 -28.09 0.48 10.31
CA ILE A 926 -26.67 0.62 9.99
C ILE A 926 -26.55 0.53 8.48
N ARG A 927 -25.95 1.53 7.85
CA ARG A 927 -25.65 1.55 6.42
C ARG A 927 -24.16 1.31 6.27
N ILE A 928 -23.76 0.30 5.51
CA ILE A 928 -22.36 -0.05 5.26
C ILE A 928 -22.10 0.18 3.78
N ARG A 929 -21.02 0.87 3.46
CA ARG A 929 -20.56 1.09 2.09
C ARG A 929 -19.13 0.62 1.93
N ALA A 930 -18.85 -0.07 0.84
CA ALA A 930 -17.52 -0.52 0.47
C ALA A 930 -17.36 -0.50 -1.04
N LYS A 931 -16.11 -0.60 -1.52
CA LYS A 931 -15.81 -0.71 -2.95
C LYS A 931 -16.20 -2.08 -3.53
N SER A 932 -16.02 -3.15 -2.75
CA SER A 932 -16.41 -4.51 -3.11
C SER A 932 -17.77 -4.88 -2.51
N GLN A 933 -18.60 -5.56 -3.32
CA GLN A 933 -19.89 -6.07 -2.89
C GLN A 933 -19.74 -7.08 -1.73
N GLY A 934 -18.78 -8.00 -1.84
CA GLY A 934 -18.55 -9.04 -0.85
C GLY A 934 -18.19 -8.48 0.52
N MET A 935 -17.40 -7.39 0.58
CA MET A 935 -17.07 -6.69 1.83
C MET A 935 -18.32 -6.08 2.49
N ALA A 936 -19.16 -5.36 1.72
CA ALA A 936 -20.36 -4.72 2.25
C ALA A 936 -21.40 -5.73 2.77
N LEU A 937 -21.57 -6.85 2.07
CA LEU A 937 -22.47 -7.93 2.49
C LEU A 937 -21.94 -8.68 3.71
N SER A 938 -20.67 -9.12 3.68
CA SER A 938 -20.04 -9.89 4.75
C SER A 938 -20.02 -9.14 6.08
N LEU A 939 -19.69 -7.84 6.06
CA LEU A 939 -19.78 -6.99 7.24
C LEU A 939 -21.20 -6.88 7.77
N GLY A 940 -22.19 -6.76 6.89
CA GLY A 940 -23.59 -6.67 7.29
C GLY A 940 -24.11 -7.95 7.92
N ASP A 941 -23.72 -9.11 7.39
CA ASP A 941 -24.04 -10.42 7.96
C ASP A 941 -23.39 -10.64 9.32
N LYS A 942 -22.15 -10.16 9.50
CA LYS A 942 -21.50 -10.17 10.82
C LYS A 942 -22.23 -9.28 11.82
N ILE A 943 -22.67 -8.10 11.39
CA ILE A 943 -23.46 -7.21 12.25
C ILE A 943 -24.80 -7.85 12.61
N ASN A 944 -25.49 -8.50 11.66
CA ASN A 944 -26.73 -9.22 11.91
C ASN A 944 -26.57 -10.40 12.89
N SER A 945 -25.48 -11.17 12.76
CA SER A 945 -25.19 -12.29 13.67
C SER A 945 -24.80 -11.82 15.07
N THR A 946 -24.02 -10.75 15.19
CA THR A 946 -23.62 -10.18 16.48
C THR A 946 -24.79 -9.53 17.22
N GLN A 947 -25.77 -8.97 16.51
CA GLN A 947 -27.03 -8.50 17.10
C GLN A 947 -27.87 -9.64 17.70
N LYS A 948 -27.75 -10.86 17.17
CA LYS A 948 -28.43 -12.08 17.64
C LYS A 948 -27.62 -12.85 18.71
N GLY A 949 -26.47 -12.32 19.15
CA GLY A 949 -25.56 -12.95 20.11
C GLY A 949 -26.17 -13.22 21.50
N PRO A 950 -25.59 -14.16 22.27
CA PRO A 950 -26.35 -15.12 23.08
C PRO A 950 -27.00 -14.48 24.30
N GLN A 951 -28.31 -14.68 24.45
CA GLN A 951 -28.88 -14.80 25.80
C GLN A 951 -28.04 -15.86 26.51
N ASN A 952 -27.43 -15.52 27.64
CA ASN A 952 -26.80 -16.49 28.53
C ASN A 952 -27.77 -17.66 28.72
N LYS A 953 -27.53 -18.79 28.02
CA LYS A 953 -28.10 -20.07 28.40
C LYS A 953 -27.44 -20.40 29.73
N ILE A 954 -28.06 -19.95 30.80
CA ILE A 954 -27.88 -20.54 32.12
C ILE A 954 -28.31 -21.98 31.92
N ILE A 955 -27.33 -22.86 31.70
CA ILE A 955 -27.51 -24.30 31.79
C ILE A 955 -27.88 -24.51 33.26
N GLN A 956 -29.18 -24.61 33.54
CA GLN A 956 -29.65 -25.21 34.77
C GLN A 956 -29.22 -26.67 34.69
N THR A 957 -28.14 -26.96 35.39
CA THR A 957 -27.75 -28.31 35.76
C THR A 957 -28.92 -28.96 36.50
N ALA A 958 -29.52 -29.98 35.88
CA ALA A 958 -30.30 -31.01 36.55
C ALA A 958 -29.43 -32.25 36.68
#